data_AF-A0A1G9SF99-F1
#
_entry.id   AF-A0A1G9SF99-F1
#
_cell.length_a   1.000
_cell.length_b   1.000
_cell.length_c   1.000
_cell.angle_alpha   90.00
_cell.angle_beta   90.00
_cell.angle_gamma   90.00
#
_symmetry.space_group_name_H-M   'P 1'
#
loop_
_entity.id
_entity.type
_entity.pdbx_description
1 polymer ?
#
loop_
_entity_poly.entity_id
_entity_poly.type
_entity_poly.pdbx_seq_one_letter_code
_entity_poly.pdbx_strand_id
1 'polypeptide(L)'
;MSQPPSAQDQERRYGELLNQVGAALLEAVPAGWRRLDLITKIVLGAQSSALTVIMQDGSSAQFAPPPGATRAMAELRHVMYRPELGAWLSVRYVVNPPGEFRVFYNYEHDPLWTPPVPPGVYAQDLTTYPRPEERVPDWLRALLGRPPMPPRTRPFGIEAQREAQRRIGDLLVMHAPADREQIRAVYRAVGNHAELVGHILGIDGRLRDWEPPHRLAGLFAQLRKDTYRDGVGTWTAARLVIEYPIKTTINYDFDEQTRWRRTPHRTDVLDELEMFPRAPERVPAWMKTLLPNAERVAEVAPLFKRARIFDHRDADGRPVVNRPPVPEEERARVLDYLNKAHVLVVGRGFSRDLFVPSSTPDVPEGFHTDGRWIWSASVPHYLAKHGVPLEPEFLAHLRERGYALPRLDEETSGAAYTALTGEIPVTKPKPAELSDRDRRVLALVEQRLSELGAVSEAYRLLSAAEGALCLERIEDAWQVADYERGKARNPHRFGELRDAGAYLIGTLVMAPSSLRAGGRDLNTARALNDWPVQPLAGEPPLTLLTGKRIVVLMPGKEIERYGAPTGNLTFAAGTEFGAMSLRAERFNEGPRCYRIARELRVLTGQAVPWHEQPGGGTAYLLPKAVEEHLADGSLIALS
;
A
#
# COMPACT_ATOMS: atom_id res chain seq x y z
N MET A 1 33.09 -27.57 49.30
CA MET A 1 33.00 -27.00 47.94
C MET A 1 33.71 -27.96 47.00
N SER A 2 32.98 -28.81 46.31
CA SER A 2 33.56 -29.74 45.33
C SER A 2 34.02 -28.95 44.12
N GLN A 3 35.21 -29.25 43.60
CA GLN A 3 35.69 -28.65 42.34
C GLN A 3 34.65 -28.87 41.23
N PRO A 4 34.43 -27.89 40.34
CA PRO A 4 33.57 -28.10 39.18
C PRO A 4 34.09 -29.31 38.39
N PRO A 5 33.20 -30.19 37.90
CA PRO A 5 33.60 -31.39 37.17
C PRO A 5 34.48 -31.01 35.97
N SER A 6 35.50 -31.81 35.70
CA SER A 6 36.37 -31.57 34.55
C SER A 6 35.59 -31.72 33.24
N ALA A 7 36.03 -31.08 32.16
CA ALA A 7 35.39 -31.22 30.85
C ALA A 7 35.30 -32.68 30.39
N GLN A 8 36.29 -33.51 30.76
CA GLN A 8 36.30 -34.95 30.47
C GLN A 8 35.25 -35.72 31.30
N ASP A 9 35.03 -35.35 32.55
CA ASP A 9 33.99 -35.97 33.37
C ASP A 9 32.58 -35.59 32.88
N GLN A 10 32.41 -34.36 32.42
CA GLN A 10 31.17 -33.88 31.80
C GLN A 10 30.86 -34.62 30.49
N GLU A 11 31.87 -34.84 29.64
CA GLU A 11 31.73 -35.59 28.38
C GLU A 11 31.44 -37.08 28.63
N ARG A 12 32.12 -37.69 29.62
CA ARG A 12 31.83 -39.06 30.04
C ARG A 12 30.39 -39.18 30.55
N ARG A 13 29.98 -38.26 31.42
CA ARG A 13 28.62 -38.27 31.98
C ARG A 13 27.55 -38.05 30.92
N TYR A 14 27.81 -37.19 29.93
CA TYR A 14 26.95 -37.02 28.76
C TYR A 14 26.72 -38.36 28.03
N GLY A 15 27.79 -39.09 27.72
CA GLY A 15 27.69 -40.40 27.06
C GLY A 15 26.93 -41.43 27.89
N GLU A 16 27.19 -41.49 29.20
CA GLU A 16 26.46 -42.36 30.13
C GLU A 16 24.95 -42.08 30.14
N LEU A 17 24.56 -40.81 30.20
CA LEU A 17 23.15 -40.41 30.25
C LEU A 17 22.42 -40.76 28.95
N LEU A 18 23.04 -40.59 27.78
CA LEU A 18 22.42 -41.01 26.51
C LEU A 18 22.23 -42.52 26.46
N ASN A 19 23.22 -43.29 26.90
CA ASN A 19 23.10 -44.75 26.96
C ASN A 19 22.03 -45.19 27.95
N GLN A 20 21.90 -44.53 29.11
CA GLN A 20 20.83 -44.79 30.09
C GLN A 20 19.44 -44.51 29.52
N VAL A 21 19.27 -43.42 28.75
CA VAL A 21 18.02 -43.16 28.03
C VAL A 21 17.73 -44.29 27.06
N GLY A 22 18.71 -44.65 26.21
CA GLY A 22 18.55 -45.72 25.23
C GLY A 22 18.17 -47.06 25.86
N ALA A 23 18.86 -47.47 26.93
CA ALA A 23 18.58 -48.71 27.66
C ALA A 23 17.17 -48.70 28.26
N ALA A 24 16.80 -47.62 28.97
CA ALA A 24 15.49 -47.50 29.59
C ALA A 24 14.34 -47.52 28.56
N LEU A 25 14.56 -46.93 27.37
CA LEU A 25 13.60 -47.00 26.27
C LEU A 25 13.46 -48.43 25.74
N LEU A 26 14.57 -49.14 25.49
CA LEU A 26 14.56 -50.50 24.96
C LEU A 26 13.92 -51.51 25.91
N GLU A 27 14.07 -51.33 27.23
CA GLU A 27 13.42 -52.17 28.25
C GLU A 27 11.90 -51.96 28.31
N ALA A 28 11.41 -50.78 27.95
CA ALA A 28 10.00 -50.42 28.10
C ALA A 28 9.13 -50.73 26.88
N VAL A 29 9.72 -51.03 25.73
CA VAL A 29 9.00 -51.21 24.46
C VAL A 29 8.89 -52.69 24.09
N PRO A 30 7.80 -53.09 23.41
CA PRO A 30 7.63 -54.47 22.95
C PRO A 30 8.63 -54.85 21.86
N ALA A 31 8.85 -56.15 21.66
CA ALA A 31 9.61 -56.65 20.51
C ALA A 31 8.92 -56.29 19.17
N GLY A 32 9.68 -56.28 18.08
CA GLY A 32 9.14 -55.96 16.75
C GLY A 32 8.96 -54.46 16.48
N TRP A 33 9.65 -53.60 17.23
CA TRP A 33 9.73 -52.17 16.94
C TRP A 33 10.68 -51.89 15.75
N ARG A 34 10.40 -50.80 15.04
CA ARG A 34 11.17 -50.28 13.92
C ARG A 34 11.79 -48.91 14.21
N ARG A 35 11.14 -48.10 15.07
CA ARG A 35 11.70 -46.84 15.55
C ARG A 35 11.10 -46.42 16.89
N LEU A 36 11.95 -45.90 17.77
CA LEU A 36 11.55 -45.20 18.97
C LEU A 36 11.82 -43.71 18.79
N ASP A 37 10.86 -42.86 19.11
CA ASP A 37 11.00 -41.40 19.01
C ASP A 37 10.54 -40.75 20.32
N LEU A 38 11.50 -40.34 21.13
CA LEU A 38 11.29 -39.65 22.40
C LEU A 38 11.50 -38.15 22.20
N ILE A 39 10.46 -37.36 22.37
CA ILE A 39 10.54 -35.90 22.43
C ILE A 39 10.43 -35.47 23.89
N THR A 40 11.38 -34.68 24.38
CA THR A 40 11.38 -34.16 25.75
C THR A 40 11.54 -32.65 25.73
N LYS A 41 10.66 -31.94 26.45
CA LYS A 41 10.68 -30.49 26.68
C LYS A 41 10.93 -30.27 28.17
N ILE A 42 11.85 -29.38 28.52
CA ILE A 42 12.19 -29.10 29.92
C ILE A 42 12.34 -27.60 30.13
N VAL A 43 11.72 -27.13 31.19
CA VAL A 43 11.92 -25.82 31.81
C VAL A 43 11.98 -26.06 33.33
N LEU A 44 12.50 -25.11 34.10
CA LEU A 44 12.57 -25.25 35.55
C LEU A 44 11.20 -25.65 36.15
N GLY A 45 11.18 -26.77 36.90
CA GLY A 45 9.97 -27.27 37.56
C GLY A 45 8.95 -27.98 36.66
N ALA A 46 9.18 -28.07 35.34
CA ALA A 46 8.28 -28.76 34.43
C ALA A 46 9.02 -29.54 33.34
N GLN A 47 8.62 -30.80 33.14
CA GLN A 47 9.09 -31.67 32.07
C GLN A 47 7.91 -32.33 31.38
N SER A 48 7.92 -32.31 30.05
CA SER A 48 6.97 -33.04 29.21
C SER A 48 7.74 -33.96 28.29
N SER A 49 7.55 -35.26 28.42
CA SER A 49 8.16 -36.27 27.57
C SER A 49 7.07 -37.08 26.86
N ALA A 50 7.25 -37.37 25.58
CA ALA A 50 6.34 -38.18 24.79
C ALA A 50 7.16 -39.22 24.00
N LEU A 51 6.84 -40.50 24.19
CA LEU A 51 7.49 -41.61 23.50
C LEU A 51 6.51 -42.16 22.46
N THR A 52 6.88 -42.06 21.19
CA THR A 52 6.18 -42.73 20.09
C THR A 52 6.97 -43.95 19.66
N VAL A 53 6.32 -45.11 19.59
CA VAL A 53 6.90 -46.36 19.12
C VAL A 53 6.25 -46.71 17.79
N ILE A 54 7.08 -47.00 16.79
CA ILE A 54 6.61 -47.47 15.49
C ILE A 54 7.03 -48.92 15.32
N MET A 55 6.06 -49.77 15.00
CA MET A 55 6.22 -51.21 14.85
C MET A 55 6.65 -51.58 13.43
N GLN A 56 7.13 -52.82 13.25
CA GLN A 56 7.54 -53.34 11.94
C GLN A 56 6.39 -53.40 10.92
N ASP A 57 5.16 -53.61 11.38
CA ASP A 57 3.95 -53.59 10.55
C ASP A 57 3.49 -52.18 10.14
N GLY A 58 4.22 -51.14 10.58
CA GLY A 58 3.92 -49.74 10.31
C GLY A 58 2.91 -49.11 11.28
N SER A 59 2.33 -49.88 12.21
CA SER A 59 1.49 -49.32 13.27
C SER A 59 2.32 -48.46 14.23
N SER A 60 1.68 -47.49 14.87
CA SER A 60 2.34 -46.63 15.86
C SER A 60 1.49 -46.47 17.11
N ALA A 61 2.15 -46.38 18.26
CA ALA A 61 1.50 -46.18 19.55
C ALA A 61 2.31 -45.23 20.43
N GLN A 62 1.60 -44.47 21.28
CA GLN A 62 2.23 -43.65 22.31
C GLN A 62 2.40 -44.46 23.60
N PHE A 63 3.57 -44.33 24.21
CA PHE A 63 3.93 -44.98 25.47
C PHE A 63 4.27 -43.93 26.52
N ALA A 64 4.01 -44.27 27.78
CA ALA A 64 4.51 -43.49 28.90
C ALA A 64 6.05 -43.53 28.89
N PRO A 65 6.75 -42.38 28.93
CA PRO A 65 8.20 -42.36 29.00
C PRO A 65 8.69 -43.04 30.28
N PRO A 66 9.69 -43.94 30.21
CA PRO A 66 10.22 -44.61 31.39
C PRO A 66 10.78 -43.59 32.41
N PRO A 67 10.59 -43.81 33.73
CA PRO A 67 11.15 -42.92 34.75
C PRO A 67 12.67 -42.79 34.69
N GLY A 68 13.37 -43.84 34.26
CA GLY A 68 14.82 -43.83 34.01
C GLY A 68 15.20 -42.83 32.92
N ALA A 69 14.57 -42.93 31.74
CA ALA A 69 14.78 -42.01 30.63
C ALA A 69 14.42 -40.56 30.99
N THR A 70 13.30 -40.37 31.70
CA THR A 70 12.81 -39.04 32.13
C THR A 70 13.84 -38.35 33.04
N ARG A 71 14.35 -39.05 34.06
CA ARG A 71 15.39 -38.53 34.98
C ARG A 71 16.71 -38.28 34.26
N ALA A 72 17.14 -39.19 33.40
CA ALA A 72 18.37 -39.03 32.64
C ALA A 72 18.31 -37.80 31.71
N MET A 73 17.16 -37.50 31.11
CA MET A 73 16.96 -36.28 30.31
C MET A 73 17.03 -34.99 31.13
N ALA A 74 16.47 -34.99 32.34
CA ALA A 74 16.58 -33.85 33.25
C ALA A 74 18.03 -33.57 33.66
N GLU A 75 18.78 -34.62 33.98
CA GLU A 75 20.20 -34.51 34.30
C GLU A 75 21.03 -34.08 33.09
N LEU A 76 20.72 -34.63 31.90
CA LEU A 76 21.38 -34.28 30.65
C LEU A 76 21.27 -32.79 30.35
N ARG A 77 20.14 -32.15 30.67
CA ARG A 77 19.97 -30.71 30.52
C ARG A 77 20.98 -29.91 31.35
N HIS A 78 21.18 -30.33 32.59
CA HIS A 78 22.15 -29.70 33.48
C HIS A 78 23.59 -29.97 33.04
N VAL A 79 23.91 -31.22 32.68
CA VAL A 79 25.24 -31.61 32.18
C VAL A 79 25.59 -30.90 30.87
N MET A 80 24.62 -30.59 30.02
CA MET A 80 24.86 -29.87 28.76
C MET A 80 24.82 -28.35 28.89
N TYR A 81 24.49 -27.81 30.07
CA TYR A 81 24.45 -26.37 30.26
C TYR A 81 25.83 -25.76 30.05
N ARG A 82 25.86 -24.69 29.24
CA ARG A 82 27.06 -23.90 28.97
C ARG A 82 26.70 -22.41 29.06
N PRO A 83 27.37 -21.59 29.89
CA PRO A 83 27.01 -20.18 30.06
C PRO A 83 27.01 -19.36 28.77
N GLU A 84 27.82 -19.73 27.78
CA GLU A 84 27.92 -19.07 26.48
C GLU A 84 26.79 -19.43 25.49
N LEU A 85 26.01 -20.48 25.78
CA LEU A 85 24.95 -21.00 24.90
C LEU A 85 23.57 -21.04 25.60
N GLY A 86 23.55 -21.37 26.89
CA GLY A 86 22.38 -21.71 27.67
C GLY A 86 22.07 -23.20 27.69
N ALA A 87 21.05 -23.58 28.47
CA ALA A 87 20.48 -24.93 28.42
C ALA A 87 19.58 -25.09 27.20
N TRP A 88 19.47 -26.29 26.64
CA TRP A 88 18.51 -26.58 25.57
C TRP A 88 17.06 -26.50 26.10
N LEU A 89 16.13 -26.22 25.19
CA LEU A 89 14.71 -26.01 25.45
C LEU A 89 13.89 -27.30 25.21
N SER A 90 14.30 -28.08 24.21
CA SER A 90 13.74 -29.41 23.95
C SER A 90 14.77 -30.28 23.26
N VAL A 91 14.61 -31.60 23.38
CA VAL A 91 15.46 -32.61 22.76
C VAL A 91 14.60 -33.69 22.11
N ARG A 92 15.05 -34.21 20.97
CA ARG A 92 14.44 -35.36 20.29
C ARG A 92 15.46 -36.47 20.16
N TYR A 93 15.15 -37.63 20.74
CA TYR A 93 16.01 -38.80 20.79
C TYR A 93 15.35 -39.92 19.98
N VAL A 94 15.98 -40.29 18.87
CA VAL A 94 15.46 -41.29 17.92
C VAL A 94 16.33 -42.53 17.97
N VAL A 95 15.73 -43.71 18.06
CA VAL A 95 16.43 -45.01 18.05
C VAL A 95 15.89 -45.86 16.91
N ASN A 96 16.80 -46.43 16.11
CA ASN A 96 16.50 -47.45 15.11
C ASN A 96 17.23 -48.76 15.46
N PRO A 97 16.71 -49.93 15.05
CA PRO A 97 17.45 -51.19 15.19
C PRO A 97 18.78 -51.15 14.42
N PRO A 98 19.86 -51.79 14.92
CA PRO A 98 19.94 -52.62 16.13
C PRO A 98 20.25 -51.84 17.43
N GLY A 99 19.95 -50.54 17.49
CA GLY A 99 20.25 -49.68 18.66
C GLY A 99 20.96 -48.38 18.30
N GLU A 100 21.13 -48.07 17.00
CA GLU A 100 21.65 -46.78 16.56
C GLU A 100 20.69 -45.68 17.01
N PHE A 101 21.22 -44.70 17.74
CA PHE A 101 20.45 -43.55 18.16
C PHE A 101 21.01 -42.24 17.61
N ARG A 102 20.11 -41.26 17.47
CA ARG A 102 20.42 -39.89 17.07
C ARG A 102 19.71 -38.92 18.00
N VAL A 103 20.37 -37.83 18.34
CA VAL A 103 19.87 -36.84 19.29
C VAL A 103 19.90 -35.45 18.67
N PHE A 104 18.77 -34.75 18.74
CA PHE A 104 18.58 -33.42 18.20
C PHE A 104 18.24 -32.46 19.33
N TYR A 105 19.01 -31.38 19.48
CA TYR A 105 18.81 -30.39 20.54
C TYR A 105 18.30 -29.08 19.96
N ASN A 106 17.24 -28.55 20.58
CA ASN A 106 16.67 -27.26 20.24
C ASN A 106 17.07 -26.22 21.28
N TYR A 107 17.85 -25.21 20.86
CA TYR A 107 18.24 -24.07 21.71
C TYR A 107 17.51 -22.78 21.36
N GLU A 108 16.75 -22.75 20.26
CA GLU A 108 16.29 -21.52 19.62
C GLU A 108 14.77 -21.43 19.42
N HIS A 109 14.14 -22.53 19.04
CA HIS A 109 12.74 -22.57 18.64
C HIS A 109 11.84 -22.75 19.86
N ASP A 110 10.63 -22.19 19.79
CA ASP A 110 9.61 -22.40 20.82
C ASP A 110 9.25 -23.89 20.86
N PRO A 111 9.38 -24.59 22.00
CA PRO A 111 9.00 -25.99 22.13
C PRO A 111 7.49 -26.25 21.97
N LEU A 112 6.65 -25.21 21.94
CA LEU A 112 5.18 -25.28 21.83
C LEU A 112 4.60 -26.19 22.92
N TRP A 113 4.68 -25.75 24.17
CA TRP A 113 4.13 -26.47 25.31
C TRP A 113 2.61 -26.54 25.26
N THR A 114 2.07 -27.70 25.65
CA THR A 114 0.62 -27.92 25.78
C THR A 114 0.35 -28.57 27.15
N PRO A 115 -0.28 -27.87 28.11
CA PRO A 115 -0.67 -26.45 28.05
C PRO A 115 0.55 -25.49 28.02
N PRO A 116 0.39 -24.23 27.59
CA PRO A 116 1.48 -23.25 27.59
C PRO A 116 2.06 -23.01 29.00
N VAL A 117 3.38 -22.83 29.07
CA VAL A 117 4.09 -22.55 30.32
C VAL A 117 3.99 -21.04 30.65
N PRO A 118 3.68 -20.65 31.91
CA PRO A 118 3.62 -19.25 32.30
C PRO A 118 4.95 -18.50 32.13
N PRO A 119 4.94 -17.20 31.75
CA PRO A 119 6.17 -16.40 31.55
C PRO A 119 7.11 -16.38 32.77
N GLY A 120 6.56 -16.38 33.99
CA GLY A 120 7.36 -16.38 35.22
C GLY A 120 8.26 -17.61 35.37
N VAL A 121 7.83 -18.77 34.87
CA VAL A 121 8.62 -20.01 34.92
C VAL A 121 9.83 -19.90 33.98
N TYR A 122 9.64 -19.33 32.79
CA TYR A 122 10.74 -19.05 31.87
C TYR A 122 11.73 -18.01 32.44
N ALA A 123 11.25 -16.99 33.14
CA ALA A 123 12.12 -16.01 33.80
C ALA A 123 12.99 -16.66 34.90
N GLN A 124 12.41 -17.56 35.70
CA GLN A 124 13.14 -18.33 36.71
C GLN A 124 14.13 -19.31 36.07
N ASP A 125 13.75 -19.96 34.97
CA ASP A 125 14.64 -20.85 34.21
C ASP A 125 15.84 -20.10 33.64
N LEU A 126 15.66 -18.91 33.07
CA LEU A 126 16.77 -18.04 32.63
C LEU A 126 17.65 -17.55 33.78
N THR A 127 17.11 -17.44 34.99
CA THR A 127 17.90 -17.10 36.18
C THR A 127 18.79 -18.27 36.60
N THR A 128 18.28 -19.51 36.45
CA THR A 128 19.01 -20.74 36.83
C THR A 128 20.00 -21.19 35.76
N TYR A 129 19.62 -21.05 34.49
CA TYR A 129 20.39 -21.41 33.31
C TYR A 129 20.60 -20.17 32.42
N PRO A 130 21.40 -19.19 32.88
CA PRO A 130 21.60 -17.96 32.13
C PRO A 130 22.26 -18.23 30.79
N ARG A 131 21.86 -17.44 29.80
CA ARG A 131 22.43 -17.42 28.45
C ARG A 131 22.72 -15.97 28.04
N PRO A 132 23.68 -15.72 27.13
CA PRO A 132 23.96 -14.38 26.67
C PRO A 132 22.70 -13.75 26.10
N GLU A 133 22.56 -12.44 26.26
CA GLU A 133 21.37 -11.70 25.85
C GLU A 133 21.06 -12.02 24.38
N GLU A 134 22.06 -12.08 23.51
CA GLU A 134 21.87 -12.36 22.09
C GLU A 134 21.52 -13.81 21.74
N ARG A 135 21.59 -14.72 22.71
CA ARG A 135 21.17 -16.13 22.60
C ARG A 135 19.76 -16.36 23.18
N VAL A 136 19.15 -15.33 23.79
CA VAL A 136 17.74 -15.38 24.19
C VAL A 136 16.88 -15.23 22.93
N PRO A 137 16.11 -16.26 22.52
CA PRO A 137 15.34 -16.20 21.28
C PRO A 137 14.22 -15.16 21.32
N ASP A 138 13.86 -14.58 20.16
CA ASP A 138 12.88 -13.49 20.09
C ASP A 138 11.49 -13.85 20.64
N TRP A 139 11.05 -15.09 20.49
CA TRP A 139 9.78 -15.53 21.08
C TRP A 139 9.80 -15.52 22.61
N LEU A 140 10.94 -15.87 23.21
CA LEU A 140 11.12 -15.89 24.65
C LEU A 140 11.24 -14.44 25.17
N ARG A 141 11.86 -13.55 24.39
CA ARG A 141 11.87 -12.11 24.68
C ARG A 141 10.46 -11.54 24.68
N ALA A 142 9.71 -11.77 23.62
CA ALA A 142 8.33 -11.33 23.49
C ALA A 142 7.47 -11.86 24.65
N LEU A 143 7.58 -13.14 24.99
CA LEU A 143 6.87 -13.74 26.12
C LEU A 143 7.19 -13.07 27.46
N LEU A 144 8.42 -12.58 27.64
CA LEU A 144 8.89 -11.90 28.83
C LEU A 144 8.72 -10.36 28.79
N GLY A 145 8.03 -9.83 27.76
CA GLY A 145 7.86 -8.39 27.59
C GLY A 145 9.17 -7.63 27.30
N ARG A 146 10.21 -8.33 26.82
CA ARG A 146 11.49 -7.74 26.44
C ARG A 146 11.46 -7.31 24.97
N PRO A 147 12.16 -6.24 24.59
CA PRO A 147 12.26 -5.85 23.19
C PRO A 147 12.96 -6.97 22.37
N PRO A 148 12.59 -7.12 21.08
CA PRO A 148 13.29 -8.03 20.19
C PRO A 148 14.76 -7.63 20.07
N MET A 149 15.64 -8.60 19.80
CA MET A 149 17.05 -8.24 19.56
C MET A 149 17.15 -7.31 18.36
N PRO A 150 17.97 -6.25 18.42
CA PRO A 150 18.31 -5.51 17.21
C PRO A 150 18.91 -6.49 16.20
N PRO A 151 18.67 -6.28 14.89
CA PRO A 151 19.30 -7.08 13.86
C PRO A 151 20.81 -6.99 14.06
N ARG A 152 21.43 -8.10 14.47
CA ARG A 152 22.89 -8.22 14.50
C ARG A 152 23.40 -7.83 13.11
N THR A 153 24.59 -7.23 13.04
CA THR A 153 25.44 -7.38 11.85
C THR A 153 25.67 -8.89 11.70
N ARG A 154 24.75 -9.57 11.01
CA ARG A 154 24.82 -11.01 10.81
C ARG A 154 26.10 -11.30 10.02
N PRO A 155 26.68 -12.50 10.17
CA PRO A 155 27.65 -12.97 9.20
C PRO A 155 27.07 -12.74 7.80
N PHE A 156 27.84 -12.22 6.85
CA PHE A 156 27.36 -12.03 5.48
C PHE A 156 27.82 -13.20 4.61
N GLY A 157 27.05 -13.51 3.57
CA GLY A 157 27.39 -14.57 2.62
C GLY A 157 27.18 -15.98 3.16
N ILE A 158 28.11 -16.88 2.87
CA ILE A 158 27.93 -18.34 2.99
C ILE A 158 27.66 -18.78 4.44
N GLU A 159 28.26 -18.11 5.43
CA GLU A 159 28.14 -18.53 6.83
C GLU A 159 26.74 -18.26 7.40
N ALA A 160 26.16 -17.08 7.17
CA ALA A 160 24.76 -16.83 7.55
C ALA A 160 23.78 -17.68 6.78
N GLN A 161 24.06 -17.97 5.51
CA GLN A 161 23.23 -18.88 4.73
C GLN A 161 23.22 -20.28 5.36
N ARG A 162 24.39 -20.81 5.74
CA ARG A 162 24.50 -22.11 6.44
C ARG A 162 23.77 -22.11 7.78
N GLU A 163 23.92 -21.02 8.53
CA GLU A 163 23.24 -20.86 9.82
C GLU A 163 21.72 -20.84 9.67
N ALA A 164 21.19 -20.07 8.71
CA ALA A 164 19.76 -20.03 8.42
C ALA A 164 19.23 -21.40 7.95
N GLN A 165 19.98 -22.10 7.09
CA GLN A 165 19.65 -23.46 6.66
C GLN A 165 19.61 -24.45 7.83
N ARG A 166 20.58 -24.38 8.74
CA ARG A 166 20.63 -25.19 9.97
C ARG A 166 19.40 -24.96 10.83
N ARG A 167 19.05 -23.70 11.11
CA ARG A 167 17.85 -23.32 11.89
C ARG A 167 16.56 -23.83 11.26
N ILE A 168 16.45 -23.78 9.93
CA ILE A 168 15.32 -24.34 9.19
C ILE A 168 15.27 -25.87 9.37
N GLY A 169 16.40 -26.55 9.21
CA GLY A 169 16.52 -27.99 9.39
C GLY A 169 16.15 -28.45 10.80
N ASP A 170 16.70 -27.79 11.82
CA ASP A 170 16.44 -28.08 13.23
C ASP A 170 14.95 -27.92 13.55
N LEU A 171 14.31 -26.81 13.14
CA LEU A 171 12.88 -26.59 13.31
C LEU A 171 12.04 -27.72 12.70
N LEU A 172 12.36 -28.11 11.46
CA LEU A 172 11.65 -29.17 10.75
C LEU A 172 11.82 -30.53 11.43
N VAL A 173 13.04 -30.88 11.80
CA VAL A 173 13.35 -32.16 12.48
C VAL A 173 12.67 -32.23 13.84
N MET A 174 12.52 -31.12 14.58
CA MET A 174 11.87 -31.12 15.88
C MET A 174 10.34 -31.29 15.81
N HIS A 175 9.70 -30.85 14.73
CA HIS A 175 8.23 -30.88 14.59
C HIS A 175 7.70 -31.95 13.65
N ALA A 176 8.57 -32.62 12.88
CA ALA A 176 8.12 -33.63 11.94
C ALA A 176 7.57 -34.90 12.64
N PRO A 177 6.70 -35.68 12.00
CA PRO A 177 6.19 -36.94 12.55
C PRO A 177 7.29 -37.96 12.91
N ALA A 178 6.98 -38.87 13.85
CA ALA A 178 7.95 -39.89 14.29
C ALA A 178 8.37 -40.85 13.18
N ASP A 179 7.44 -41.13 12.26
CA ASP A 179 7.59 -42.06 11.16
C ASP A 179 8.27 -41.44 9.93
N ARG A 180 8.78 -40.20 10.01
CA ARG A 180 9.47 -39.54 8.90
C ARG A 180 10.72 -40.31 8.46
N GLU A 181 10.85 -40.59 7.18
CA GLU A 181 12.12 -41.00 6.55
C GLU A 181 12.72 -39.83 5.77
N GLN A 182 11.87 -39.01 5.16
CA GLN A 182 12.26 -37.79 4.47
C GLN A 182 11.25 -36.66 4.74
N ILE A 183 11.75 -35.45 5.00
CA ILE A 183 10.96 -34.22 5.07
C ILE A 183 11.16 -33.47 3.77
N ARG A 184 10.07 -33.02 3.13
CA ARG A 184 10.11 -32.13 1.97
C ARG A 184 9.38 -30.84 2.31
N ALA A 185 10.04 -29.70 2.08
CA ALA A 185 9.41 -28.39 2.21
C ALA A 185 9.67 -27.58 0.94
N VAL A 186 8.63 -27.00 0.38
CA VAL A 186 8.74 -26.08 -0.76
C VAL A 186 8.18 -24.73 -0.33
N TYR A 187 9.04 -23.73 -0.34
CA TYR A 187 8.68 -22.35 -0.11
C TYR A 187 8.78 -21.57 -1.43
N ARG A 188 7.76 -20.76 -1.72
CA ARG A 188 7.72 -19.88 -2.90
C ARG A 188 7.32 -18.49 -2.43
N ALA A 189 7.95 -17.45 -2.95
CA ALA A 189 7.53 -16.09 -2.65
C ALA A 189 7.88 -15.11 -3.76
N VAL A 190 7.02 -14.11 -3.92
CA VAL A 190 7.21 -12.93 -4.76
C VAL A 190 6.52 -11.76 -4.07
N GLY A 191 7.28 -10.71 -3.72
CA GLY A 191 6.77 -9.56 -2.99
C GLY A 191 6.05 -9.98 -1.72
N ASN A 192 4.76 -9.63 -1.62
CA ASN A 192 3.90 -9.97 -0.48
C ASN A 192 3.17 -11.31 -0.59
N HIS A 193 3.28 -12.03 -1.71
CA HIS A 193 2.70 -13.36 -1.89
C HIS A 193 3.71 -14.45 -1.53
N ALA A 194 3.33 -15.35 -0.63
CA ALA A 194 4.15 -16.49 -0.22
C ALA A 194 3.32 -17.77 -0.08
N GLU A 195 3.92 -18.91 -0.44
CA GLU A 195 3.35 -20.25 -0.29
C GLU A 195 4.37 -21.16 0.40
N LEU A 196 3.92 -21.93 1.38
CA LEU A 196 4.71 -22.95 2.05
C LEU A 196 3.96 -24.29 2.00
N VAL A 197 4.61 -25.31 1.45
CA VAL A 197 4.04 -26.65 1.31
C VAL A 197 4.98 -27.65 1.96
N GLY A 198 4.45 -28.51 2.83
CA GLY A 198 5.18 -29.60 3.46
C GLY A 198 4.68 -30.97 3.03
N HIS A 199 5.60 -31.91 2.87
CA HIS A 199 5.29 -33.32 2.73
C HIS A 199 6.24 -34.17 3.57
N ILE A 200 5.76 -35.31 4.06
CA ILE A 200 6.54 -36.32 4.77
C ILE A 200 6.50 -37.60 3.98
N LEU A 201 7.66 -38.15 3.63
CA LEU A 201 7.79 -39.54 3.24
C LEU A 201 7.96 -40.35 4.52
N GLY A 202 6.98 -41.19 4.84
CA GLY A 202 7.08 -42.05 6.01
C GLY A 202 7.98 -43.25 5.78
N ILE A 203 8.36 -43.94 6.85
CA ILE A 203 9.08 -45.22 6.80
C ILE A 203 8.27 -46.34 6.13
N ASP A 204 6.96 -46.14 5.98
CA ASP A 204 6.04 -46.97 5.21
C ASP A 204 6.16 -46.74 3.70
N GLY A 205 7.01 -45.81 3.26
CA GLY A 205 7.21 -45.44 1.86
C GLY A 205 6.11 -44.54 1.30
N ARG A 206 5.15 -44.09 2.11
CA ARG A 206 4.04 -43.24 1.65
C ARG A 206 4.35 -41.77 1.83
N LEU A 207 4.13 -40.99 0.77
CA LEU A 207 4.20 -39.54 0.81
C LEU A 207 2.86 -38.97 1.30
N ARG A 208 2.89 -38.13 2.33
CA ARG A 208 1.72 -37.50 2.94
C ARG A 208 1.90 -35.99 3.02
N ASP A 209 0.81 -35.26 2.87
CA ASP A 209 0.78 -33.83 3.16
C ASP A 209 1.00 -33.60 4.65
N TRP A 210 1.78 -32.58 4.96
CA TRP A 210 2.10 -32.21 6.32
C TRP A 210 2.17 -30.69 6.42
N GLU A 211 1.54 -30.15 7.46
CA GLU A 211 1.55 -28.72 7.74
C GLU A 211 2.84 -28.35 8.50
N PRO A 212 3.80 -27.64 7.88
CA PRO A 212 5.02 -27.26 8.56
C PRO A 212 4.74 -26.18 9.62
N PRO A 213 5.64 -26.01 10.61
CA PRO A 213 5.51 -24.95 11.61
C PRO A 213 5.38 -23.56 10.98
N HIS A 214 4.42 -22.76 11.43
CA HIS A 214 4.12 -21.42 10.89
C HIS A 214 5.34 -20.50 10.78
N ARG A 215 6.29 -20.57 11.72
CA ARG A 215 7.53 -19.78 11.71
C ARG A 215 8.43 -20.08 10.50
N LEU A 216 8.31 -21.24 9.88
CA LEU A 216 9.17 -21.66 8.79
C LEU A 216 9.13 -20.69 7.60
N ALA A 217 7.95 -20.13 7.28
CA ALA A 217 7.81 -19.13 6.22
C ALA A 217 8.65 -17.87 6.52
N GLY A 218 8.66 -17.41 7.78
CA GLY A 218 9.48 -16.27 8.20
C GLY A 218 10.99 -16.53 8.10
N LEU A 219 11.44 -17.75 8.40
CA LEU A 219 12.84 -18.14 8.23
C LEU A 219 13.26 -18.14 6.76
N PHE A 220 12.41 -18.66 5.86
CA PHE A 220 12.67 -18.59 4.43
C PHE A 220 12.62 -17.16 3.88
N ALA A 221 11.65 -16.34 4.30
CA ALA A 221 11.59 -14.94 3.90
C ALA A 221 12.84 -14.17 4.33
N GLN A 222 13.37 -14.46 5.53
CA GLN A 222 14.64 -13.90 5.97
C GLN A 222 15.82 -14.42 5.14
N LEU A 223 15.85 -15.71 4.81
CA LEU A 223 16.86 -16.29 3.93
C LEU A 223 16.85 -15.67 2.53
N ARG A 224 15.67 -15.31 1.97
CA ARG A 224 15.57 -14.54 0.71
C ARG A 224 16.29 -13.20 0.80
N LYS A 225 16.10 -12.48 1.91
CA LYS A 225 16.79 -11.20 2.17
C LYS A 225 18.30 -11.39 2.32
N ASP A 226 18.72 -12.40 3.07
CA ASP A 226 20.13 -12.66 3.34
C ASP A 226 20.89 -13.18 2.09
N THR A 227 20.18 -13.72 1.09
CA THR A 227 20.74 -14.23 -0.17
C THR A 227 20.55 -13.28 -1.35
N TYR A 228 19.90 -12.13 -1.14
CA TYR A 228 19.74 -11.10 -2.15
C TYR A 228 21.10 -10.59 -2.65
N ARG A 229 21.19 -10.36 -3.96
CA ARG A 229 22.35 -9.72 -4.58
C ARG A 229 21.89 -8.59 -5.48
N ASP A 230 22.53 -7.44 -5.32
CA ASP A 230 22.24 -6.26 -6.13
C ASP A 230 22.38 -6.56 -7.63
N GLY A 231 21.46 -6.03 -8.43
CA GLY A 231 21.35 -6.29 -9.87
C GLY A 231 20.98 -7.72 -10.28
N VAL A 232 21.03 -8.72 -9.38
CA VAL A 232 20.64 -10.12 -9.68
C VAL A 232 19.25 -10.44 -9.12
N GLY A 233 18.88 -9.86 -7.98
CA GLY A 233 17.66 -10.20 -7.26
C GLY A 233 17.86 -11.33 -6.25
N THR A 234 16.76 -11.98 -5.87
CA THR A 234 16.75 -13.15 -4.99
C THR A 234 15.96 -14.29 -5.63
N TRP A 235 16.08 -15.49 -5.07
CA TRP A 235 15.36 -16.67 -5.57
C TRP A 235 13.85 -16.56 -5.30
N THR A 236 13.05 -17.18 -6.17
CA THR A 236 11.57 -17.21 -6.10
C THR A 236 11.08 -18.46 -5.38
N ALA A 237 11.78 -19.59 -5.50
CA ALA A 237 11.44 -20.82 -4.78
C ALA A 237 12.66 -21.48 -4.12
N ALA A 238 12.42 -22.09 -2.97
CA ALA A 238 13.37 -22.95 -2.27
C ALA A 238 12.75 -24.34 -2.07
N ARG A 239 13.43 -25.37 -2.57
CA ARG A 239 13.03 -26.78 -2.45
C ARG A 239 13.99 -27.47 -1.49
N LEU A 240 13.51 -27.76 -0.29
CA LEU A 240 14.26 -28.40 0.79
C LEU A 240 13.87 -29.86 0.92
N VAL A 241 14.88 -30.72 1.03
CA VAL A 241 14.74 -32.14 1.33
C VAL A 241 15.67 -32.48 2.49
N ILE A 242 15.13 -33.07 3.55
CA ILE A 242 15.89 -33.58 4.69
C ILE A 242 15.68 -35.09 4.74
N GLU A 243 16.73 -35.84 4.45
CA GLU A 243 16.76 -37.30 4.58
C GLU A 243 17.29 -37.68 5.96
N TYR A 244 16.63 -38.64 6.60
CA TYR A 244 17.15 -39.24 7.82
C TYR A 244 18.52 -39.89 7.55
N PRO A 245 19.54 -39.76 8.43
CA PRO A 245 19.46 -39.09 9.74
C PRO A 245 19.51 -37.55 9.69
N ILE A 246 20.26 -36.90 8.79
CA ILE A 246 20.35 -35.42 8.66
C ILE A 246 20.90 -34.92 7.31
N LYS A 247 20.78 -35.68 6.23
CA LYS A 247 21.28 -35.20 4.93
C LYS A 247 20.31 -34.17 4.39
N THR A 248 20.73 -32.90 4.43
CA THR A 248 19.91 -31.76 4.01
C THR A 248 20.37 -31.25 2.65
N THR A 249 19.44 -31.19 1.70
CA THR A 249 19.64 -30.60 0.38
C THR A 249 18.63 -29.48 0.19
N ILE A 250 19.10 -28.31 -0.22
CA ILE A 250 18.25 -27.18 -0.59
C ILE A 250 18.63 -26.67 -1.96
N ASN A 251 17.64 -26.58 -2.85
CA ASN A 251 17.79 -26.05 -4.19
C ASN A 251 17.00 -24.74 -4.31
N TYR A 252 17.63 -23.73 -4.87
CA TYR A 252 17.04 -22.42 -5.10
C TYR A 252 16.72 -22.25 -6.58
N ASP A 253 15.61 -21.60 -6.84
CA ASP A 253 15.08 -21.37 -8.18
C ASP A 253 14.91 -19.87 -8.38
N PHE A 254 15.63 -19.32 -9.35
CA PHE A 254 15.65 -17.89 -9.65
C PHE A 254 14.75 -17.55 -10.86
N ASP A 255 14.64 -18.47 -11.84
CA ASP A 255 14.19 -18.16 -13.18
C ASP A 255 13.09 -19.12 -13.72
N GLU A 256 12.83 -20.27 -13.10
CA GLU A 256 11.88 -21.24 -13.66
C GLU A 256 10.41 -20.80 -13.48
N GLN A 257 9.54 -21.37 -14.32
CA GLN A 257 8.08 -21.30 -14.15
C GLN A 257 7.69 -21.95 -12.83
N THR A 258 7.75 -21.14 -11.79
CA THR A 258 7.31 -21.50 -10.45
C THR A 258 5.84 -21.89 -10.57
N ARG A 259 5.53 -23.17 -10.31
CA ARG A 259 4.15 -23.65 -10.24
C ARG A 259 3.51 -23.14 -8.97
N TRP A 260 2.93 -21.95 -9.06
CA TRP A 260 2.13 -21.34 -8.00
C TRP A 260 0.86 -22.15 -7.77
N ARG A 261 0.50 -22.39 -6.51
CA ARG A 261 -0.83 -22.93 -6.17
C ARG A 261 -1.90 -21.87 -6.38
N ARG A 262 -1.57 -20.61 -6.03
CA ARG A 262 -2.37 -19.42 -6.30
C ARG A 262 -1.51 -18.44 -7.08
N THR A 263 -1.95 -18.08 -8.28
CA THR A 263 -1.27 -17.11 -9.14
C THR A 263 -1.06 -15.79 -8.39
N PRO A 264 0.19 -15.28 -8.29
CA PRO A 264 0.47 -13.98 -7.71
C PRO A 264 -0.20 -12.86 -8.50
N HIS A 265 -0.49 -11.75 -7.84
CA HIS A 265 -1.00 -10.55 -8.48
C HIS A 265 0.15 -9.71 -9.06
N ARG A 266 -0.20 -8.82 -9.99
CA ARG A 266 0.72 -7.83 -10.55
C ARG A 266 1.42 -6.99 -9.48
N THR A 267 0.71 -6.62 -8.42
CA THR A 267 1.23 -5.86 -7.29
C THR A 267 2.31 -6.62 -6.53
N ASP A 268 2.23 -7.94 -6.43
CA ASP A 268 3.26 -8.76 -5.79
C ASP A 268 4.59 -8.70 -6.57
N VAL A 269 4.53 -8.64 -7.90
CA VAL A 269 5.71 -8.47 -8.75
C VAL A 269 6.30 -7.06 -8.60
N LEU A 270 5.46 -6.03 -8.46
CA LEU A 270 5.94 -4.67 -8.19
C LEU A 270 6.66 -4.60 -6.85
N ASP A 271 6.06 -5.14 -5.81
CA ASP A 271 6.64 -5.21 -4.47
C ASP A 271 7.96 -6.01 -4.49
N GLU A 272 8.04 -7.10 -5.25
CA GLU A 272 9.27 -7.88 -5.43
C GLU A 272 10.40 -7.07 -6.08
N LEU A 273 10.12 -6.29 -7.13
CA LEU A 273 11.12 -5.49 -7.83
C LEU A 273 11.59 -4.30 -6.98
N GLU A 274 10.72 -3.79 -6.10
CA GLU A 274 11.11 -2.79 -5.10
C GLU A 274 11.97 -3.41 -3.98
N MET A 275 11.54 -4.54 -3.41
CA MET A 275 12.23 -5.18 -2.29
C MET A 275 13.56 -5.83 -2.70
N PHE A 276 13.62 -6.39 -3.91
CA PHE A 276 14.77 -7.10 -4.46
C PHE A 276 15.09 -6.62 -5.88
N PRO A 277 15.64 -5.39 -6.02
CA PRO A 277 16.05 -4.82 -7.30
C PRO A 277 16.95 -5.75 -8.10
N ARG A 278 16.70 -5.83 -9.40
CA ARG A 278 17.46 -6.65 -10.34
C ARG A 278 17.58 -5.93 -11.69
N ALA A 279 18.58 -6.28 -12.48
CA ALA A 279 18.74 -5.74 -13.82
C ALA A 279 17.54 -6.13 -14.71
N PRO A 280 17.14 -5.29 -15.68
CA PRO A 280 15.99 -5.58 -16.56
C PRO A 280 16.08 -6.95 -17.24
N GLU A 281 17.27 -7.34 -17.69
CA GLU A 281 17.52 -8.62 -18.39
C GLU A 281 17.38 -9.84 -17.45
N ARG A 282 17.47 -9.61 -16.14
CA ARG A 282 17.33 -10.61 -15.06
C ARG A 282 15.90 -10.73 -14.55
N VAL A 283 14.95 -9.97 -15.11
CA VAL A 283 13.54 -10.14 -14.78
C VAL A 283 13.03 -11.46 -15.41
N PRO A 284 12.53 -12.42 -14.63
CA PRO A 284 12.04 -13.68 -15.17
C PRO A 284 10.84 -13.49 -16.11
N ALA A 285 10.73 -14.34 -17.14
CA ALA A 285 9.67 -14.23 -18.15
C ALA A 285 8.25 -14.27 -17.56
N TRP A 286 8.03 -15.08 -16.51
CA TRP A 286 6.73 -15.19 -15.86
C TRP A 286 6.34 -13.89 -15.12
N MET A 287 7.30 -13.13 -14.61
CA MET A 287 7.03 -11.80 -14.02
C MET A 287 6.56 -10.83 -15.10
N LYS A 288 7.15 -10.89 -16.30
CA LYS A 288 6.72 -10.07 -17.46
C LYS A 288 5.32 -10.42 -17.93
N THR A 289 4.89 -11.67 -17.77
CA THR A 289 3.49 -12.05 -18.06
C THR A 289 2.49 -11.40 -17.10
N LEU A 290 2.83 -11.30 -15.80
CA LEU A 290 1.96 -10.68 -14.78
C LEU A 290 2.06 -9.15 -14.78
N LEU A 291 3.23 -8.62 -15.13
CA LEU A 291 3.55 -7.20 -15.22
C LEU A 291 4.27 -6.93 -16.55
N PRO A 292 3.54 -6.56 -17.62
CA PRO A 292 4.11 -6.38 -18.96
C PRO A 292 5.32 -5.43 -19.01
N ASN A 293 5.32 -4.38 -18.19
CA ASN A 293 6.40 -3.39 -18.13
C ASN A 293 7.45 -3.69 -17.04
N ALA A 294 7.58 -4.93 -16.58
CA ALA A 294 8.44 -5.30 -15.45
C ALA A 294 9.91 -4.91 -15.67
N GLU A 295 10.42 -4.98 -16.89
CA GLU A 295 11.80 -4.56 -17.22
C GLU A 295 11.99 -3.06 -17.00
N ARG A 296 11.04 -2.24 -17.49
CA ARG A 296 11.08 -0.79 -17.26
C ARG A 296 10.94 -0.45 -15.78
N VAL A 297 10.11 -1.18 -15.04
CA VAL A 297 10.02 -1.04 -13.57
C VAL A 297 11.34 -1.36 -12.91
N ALA A 298 12.00 -2.45 -13.29
CA ALA A 298 13.29 -2.86 -12.75
C ALA A 298 14.39 -1.82 -13.00
N GLU A 299 14.33 -1.11 -14.14
CA GLU A 299 15.23 -0.01 -14.48
C GLU A 299 15.00 1.23 -13.61
N VAL A 300 13.74 1.65 -13.41
CA VAL A 300 13.42 2.95 -12.79
C VAL A 300 13.12 2.88 -11.30
N ALA A 301 12.59 1.78 -10.78
CA ALA A 301 12.25 1.64 -9.36
C ALA A 301 13.42 1.91 -8.42
N PRO A 302 14.67 1.46 -8.70
CA PRO A 302 15.81 1.72 -7.82
C PRO A 302 16.20 3.21 -7.70
N LEU A 303 15.70 4.06 -8.61
CA LEU A 303 15.93 5.51 -8.57
C LEU A 303 15.13 6.20 -7.46
N PHE A 304 14.10 5.54 -6.93
CA PHE A 304 13.16 6.10 -5.97
C PHE A 304 13.17 5.34 -4.65
N LYS A 305 12.95 6.07 -3.54
CA LYS A 305 12.68 5.48 -2.22
C LYS A 305 11.21 5.63 -1.88
N ARG A 306 10.59 4.60 -1.32
CA ARG A 306 9.20 4.67 -0.83
C ARG A 306 9.17 4.91 0.67
N ALA A 307 8.42 5.93 1.09
CA ALA A 307 8.24 6.23 2.50
C ALA A 307 7.28 5.24 3.17
N ARG A 308 7.73 4.61 4.26
CA ARG A 308 6.96 3.66 5.05
C ARG A 308 6.19 4.34 6.18
N ILE A 309 4.92 3.96 6.31
CA ILE A 309 4.03 4.46 7.36
C ILE A 309 4.44 3.91 8.74
N PHE A 310 4.88 2.66 8.81
CA PHE A 310 5.30 1.98 10.05
C PHE A 310 6.51 1.07 9.81
N ASP A 311 7.20 0.66 10.88
CA ASP A 311 8.44 -0.11 10.79
C ASP A 311 8.20 -1.60 10.65
N HIS A 312 7.25 -2.13 11.43
CA HIS A 312 6.83 -3.52 11.42
C HIS A 312 5.42 -3.65 12.00
N ARG A 313 4.86 -4.86 11.96
CA ARG A 313 3.66 -5.22 12.71
C ARG A 313 4.04 -6.06 13.93
N ASP A 314 3.32 -5.88 15.03
CA ASP A 314 3.45 -6.73 16.21
C ASP A 314 2.77 -8.10 16.01
N ALA A 315 2.76 -8.92 17.06
CA ALA A 315 2.14 -10.26 17.04
C ALA A 315 0.62 -10.23 16.78
N ASP A 316 -0.06 -9.13 17.15
CA ASP A 316 -1.49 -8.91 16.92
C ASP A 316 -1.77 -8.26 15.56
N GLY A 317 -0.72 -8.05 14.75
CA GLY A 317 -0.80 -7.43 13.43
C GLY A 317 -0.92 -5.91 13.46
N ARG A 318 -0.75 -5.26 14.61
CA ARG A 318 -0.86 -3.79 14.74
C ARG A 318 0.40 -3.10 14.23
N PRO A 319 0.30 -1.95 13.55
CA PRO A 319 1.46 -1.20 13.09
C PRO A 319 2.26 -0.64 14.27
N VAL A 320 3.57 -0.88 14.28
CA VAL A 320 4.51 -0.38 15.29
C VAL A 320 5.47 0.62 14.64
N VAL A 321 5.65 1.77 15.30
CA VAL A 321 6.55 2.84 14.89
C VAL A 321 7.54 3.11 16.00
N ASN A 322 8.82 2.85 15.74
CA ASN A 322 9.94 3.03 16.67
C ASN A 322 10.93 4.02 16.06
N ARG A 323 10.53 5.30 15.95
CA ARG A 323 11.34 6.36 15.34
C ARG A 323 11.33 7.61 16.23
N PRO A 324 12.39 8.43 16.20
CA PRO A 324 12.38 9.72 16.90
C PRO A 324 11.22 10.61 16.42
N PRO A 325 10.51 11.31 17.32
CA PRO A 325 9.45 12.23 16.93
C PRO A 325 10.01 13.38 16.09
N VAL A 326 9.18 13.92 15.19
CA VAL A 326 9.52 15.15 14.46
C VAL A 326 9.45 16.33 15.44
N PRO A 327 10.51 17.17 15.55
CA PRO A 327 10.46 18.36 16.41
C PRO A 327 9.30 19.30 16.03
N GLU A 328 8.61 19.86 17.03
CA GLU A 328 7.41 20.67 16.79
C GLU A 328 7.67 21.90 15.89
N GLU A 329 8.86 22.49 16.00
CA GLU A 329 9.33 23.63 15.18
C GLU A 329 9.53 23.29 13.69
N GLU A 330 9.69 22.02 13.36
CA GLU A 330 9.84 21.54 11.98
C GLU A 330 8.52 21.01 11.42
N ARG A 331 7.59 20.58 12.28
CA ARG A 331 6.36 19.86 11.91
C ARG A 331 5.53 20.58 10.86
N ALA A 332 5.34 21.89 10.99
CA ALA A 332 4.60 22.69 10.03
C ALA A 332 5.28 22.71 8.64
N ARG A 333 6.61 22.86 8.59
CA ARG A 333 7.39 22.84 7.33
C ARG A 333 7.39 21.47 6.68
N VAL A 334 7.48 20.40 7.48
CA VAL A 334 7.39 19.02 7.00
C VAL A 334 6.00 18.75 6.39
N LEU A 335 4.92 19.11 7.09
CA LEU A 335 3.56 18.95 6.56
C LEU A 335 3.33 19.76 5.28
N ASP A 336 3.85 20.99 5.21
CA ASP A 336 3.75 21.83 4.02
C ASP A 336 4.46 21.18 2.82
N TYR A 337 5.68 20.69 3.03
CA TYR A 337 6.45 19.97 2.02
C TYR A 337 5.70 18.74 1.49
N LEU A 338 5.21 17.89 2.40
CA LEU A 338 4.56 16.63 2.04
C LEU A 338 3.24 16.81 1.30
N ASN A 339 2.47 17.85 1.63
CA ASN A 339 1.15 18.11 1.04
C ASN A 339 1.21 18.92 -0.27
N LYS A 340 2.26 19.72 -0.50
CA LYS A 340 2.42 20.53 -1.72
C LYS A 340 3.24 19.86 -2.82
N ALA A 341 3.84 18.70 -2.54
CA ALA A 341 4.63 17.97 -3.51
C ALA A 341 3.83 17.54 -4.75
N HIS A 342 4.53 17.16 -5.80
CA HIS A 342 3.89 16.74 -7.05
C HIS A 342 3.00 15.52 -6.81
N VAL A 343 1.72 15.64 -7.16
CA VAL A 343 0.75 14.53 -7.06
C VAL A 343 1.02 13.57 -8.21
N LEU A 344 1.51 12.38 -7.87
CA LEU A 344 1.86 11.33 -8.82
C LEU A 344 0.64 10.51 -9.23
N VAL A 345 -0.22 10.18 -8.27
CA VAL A 345 -1.48 9.46 -8.48
C VAL A 345 -2.54 10.08 -7.58
N VAL A 346 -3.66 10.48 -8.18
CA VAL A 346 -4.84 10.97 -7.44
C VAL A 346 -5.66 9.76 -6.98
N GLY A 347 -5.78 9.56 -5.68
CA GLY A 347 -6.69 8.54 -5.14
C GLY A 347 -8.13 9.01 -5.15
N ARG A 348 -9.08 8.06 -5.27
CA ARG A 348 -10.51 8.33 -5.18
C ARG A 348 -11.06 7.76 -3.88
N GLY A 349 -11.29 8.63 -2.90
CA GLY A 349 -11.93 8.27 -1.64
C GLY A 349 -10.98 8.22 -0.45
N PHE A 350 -11.47 7.62 0.63
CA PHE A 350 -10.77 7.53 1.90
C PHE A 350 -10.69 6.08 2.37
N SER A 351 -9.51 5.70 2.82
CA SER A 351 -9.21 4.42 3.44
C SER A 351 -9.41 4.47 4.96
N ARG A 352 -9.46 3.30 5.60
CA ARG A 352 -9.55 3.19 7.06
C ARG A 352 -8.22 3.52 7.74
N ASP A 353 -8.30 4.10 8.92
CA ASP A 353 -7.16 4.38 9.78
C ASP A 353 -6.49 3.08 10.28
N LEU A 354 -5.20 2.91 10.03
CA LEU A 354 -4.43 1.73 10.42
C LEU A 354 -4.15 1.67 11.93
N PHE A 355 -4.10 2.81 12.61
CA PHE A 355 -3.86 2.90 14.05
C PHE A 355 -5.17 2.88 14.84
N VAL A 356 -6.28 3.30 14.21
CA VAL A 356 -7.63 3.24 14.79
C VAL A 356 -8.63 2.59 13.80
N PRO A 357 -8.57 1.26 13.58
CA PRO A 357 -9.38 0.58 12.54
C PRO A 357 -10.89 0.65 12.71
N SER A 358 -11.36 1.00 13.92
CA SER A 358 -12.77 1.20 14.26
C SER A 358 -13.33 2.56 13.83
N SER A 359 -12.47 3.50 13.42
CA SER A 359 -12.90 4.83 12.97
C SER A 359 -13.52 4.81 11.57
N THR A 360 -14.28 5.86 11.26
CA THR A 360 -14.80 6.10 9.90
C THR A 360 -13.64 6.31 8.92
N PRO A 361 -13.71 5.80 7.68
CA PRO A 361 -12.65 6.00 6.69
C PRO A 361 -12.41 7.48 6.41
N ASP A 362 -11.22 7.98 6.75
CA ASP A 362 -10.79 9.38 6.60
C ASP A 362 -9.35 9.52 6.09
N VAL A 363 -8.65 8.42 5.83
CA VAL A 363 -7.25 8.42 5.36
C VAL A 363 -7.22 8.68 3.86
N PRO A 364 -6.63 9.80 3.37
CA PRO A 364 -6.62 10.12 1.96
C PRO A 364 -5.86 9.08 1.14
N GLU A 365 -6.44 8.70 0.00
CA GLU A 365 -5.75 7.88 -0.98
C GLU A 365 -5.01 8.74 -2.00
N GLY A 366 -3.87 8.24 -2.49
CA GLY A 366 -3.04 8.91 -3.48
C GLY A 366 -1.57 8.88 -3.11
N PHE A 367 -0.74 9.33 -4.05
CA PHE A 367 0.72 9.31 -3.92
C PHE A 367 1.31 10.62 -4.42
N HIS A 368 2.37 11.04 -3.73
CA HIS A 368 3.15 12.23 -4.04
C HIS A 368 4.61 11.84 -4.28
N THR A 369 5.35 12.73 -4.95
CA THR A 369 6.79 12.58 -5.16
C THR A 369 7.50 13.94 -5.19
N ASP A 370 8.76 13.94 -4.78
CA ASP A 370 9.72 15.03 -4.97
C ASP A 370 10.84 14.68 -5.97
N GLY A 371 10.66 13.60 -6.74
CA GLY A 371 11.64 13.08 -7.69
C GLY A 371 12.70 12.16 -7.09
N ARG A 372 12.75 11.95 -5.76
CA ARG A 372 13.61 10.95 -5.11
C ARG A 372 12.85 10.06 -4.15
N TRP A 373 11.87 10.61 -3.45
CA TRP A 373 10.97 9.88 -2.57
C TRP A 373 9.56 9.84 -3.14
N ILE A 374 8.89 8.70 -2.97
CA ILE A 374 7.47 8.51 -3.24
C ILE A 374 6.78 8.22 -1.90
N TRP A 375 5.69 8.91 -1.59
CA TRP A 375 4.94 8.68 -0.36
C TRP A 375 3.44 8.72 -0.59
N SER A 376 2.71 7.94 0.20
CA SER A 376 1.25 7.98 0.21
C SER A 376 0.74 9.27 0.88
N ALA A 377 -0.41 9.77 0.44
CA ALA A 377 -1.13 10.87 1.08
C ALA A 377 -1.51 10.56 2.56
N SER A 378 -1.49 9.28 2.96
CA SER A 378 -1.63 8.87 4.35
C SER A 378 -0.45 9.30 5.25
N VAL A 379 0.76 9.49 4.71
CA VAL A 379 1.94 9.90 5.48
C VAL A 379 1.75 11.27 6.14
N PRO A 380 1.45 12.37 5.40
CA PRO A 380 1.16 13.65 6.03
C PRO A 380 -0.09 13.60 6.92
N HIS A 381 -1.10 12.80 6.55
CA HIS A 381 -2.30 12.61 7.39
C HIS A 381 -1.95 12.02 8.76
N TYR A 382 -1.16 10.94 8.83
CA TYR A 382 -0.79 10.31 10.10
C TYR A 382 0.19 11.16 10.93
N LEU A 383 1.08 11.93 10.29
CA LEU A 383 1.89 12.91 11.01
C LEU A 383 1.02 14.01 11.64
N ALA A 384 -0.01 14.48 10.92
CA ALA A 384 -0.93 15.49 11.43
C ALA A 384 -1.85 14.95 12.54
N LYS A 385 -2.47 13.79 12.33
CA LYS A 385 -3.48 13.21 13.22
C LYS A 385 -2.90 12.50 14.44
N HIS A 386 -1.89 11.65 14.23
CA HIS A 386 -1.33 10.77 15.26
C HIS A 386 0.10 11.13 15.67
N GLY A 387 0.71 12.14 15.04
CA GLY A 387 2.11 12.49 15.29
C GLY A 387 3.08 11.40 14.83
N VAL A 388 2.66 10.51 13.92
CA VAL A 388 3.50 9.39 13.45
C VAL A 388 4.75 9.94 12.75
N PRO A 389 5.96 9.66 13.26
CA PRO A 389 7.18 10.19 12.70
C PRO A 389 7.53 9.56 11.34
N LEU A 390 8.11 10.41 10.47
CA LEU A 390 8.71 9.97 9.21
C LEU A 390 9.92 9.08 9.47
N GLU A 391 10.32 8.32 8.45
CA GLU A 391 11.60 7.62 8.47
C GLU A 391 12.75 8.63 8.65
N PRO A 392 13.76 8.34 9.52
CA PRO A 392 14.84 9.28 9.79
C PRO A 392 15.59 9.74 8.54
N GLU A 393 15.80 8.83 7.57
CA GLU A 393 16.43 9.16 6.30
C GLU A 393 15.56 10.10 5.45
N PHE A 394 14.24 9.89 5.45
CA PHE A 394 13.32 10.76 4.72
C PHE A 394 13.27 12.17 5.34
N LEU A 395 13.25 12.25 6.68
CA LEU A 395 13.30 13.54 7.38
C LEU A 395 14.65 14.25 7.16
N ALA A 396 15.77 13.52 7.18
CA ALA A 396 17.09 14.06 6.88
C ALA A 396 17.16 14.63 5.45
N HIS A 397 16.55 13.92 4.49
CA HIS A 397 16.44 14.37 3.10
C HIS A 397 15.63 15.67 2.96
N LEU A 398 14.50 15.80 3.68
CA LEU A 398 13.73 17.06 3.72
C LEU A 398 14.56 18.23 4.29
N ARG A 399 15.34 17.97 5.34
CA ARG A 399 16.22 18.96 5.99
C ARG A 399 17.35 19.41 5.06
N GLU A 400 17.99 18.47 4.38
CA GLU A 400 19.06 18.75 3.40
C GLU A 400 18.56 19.66 2.27
N ARG A 401 17.29 19.53 1.89
CA ARG A 401 16.62 20.38 0.89
C ARG A 401 16.06 21.68 1.45
N GLY A 402 16.24 21.97 2.74
CA GLY A 402 15.67 23.14 3.39
C GLY A 402 14.14 23.22 3.28
N TYR A 403 13.46 22.06 3.19
CA TYR A 403 12.01 21.95 2.97
C TYR A 403 11.52 22.68 1.70
N ALA A 404 12.36 22.81 0.67
CA ALA A 404 11.97 23.37 -0.62
C ALA A 404 11.71 22.25 -1.65
N LEU A 405 10.56 22.32 -2.34
CA LEU A 405 10.19 21.34 -3.36
C LEU A 405 10.96 21.59 -4.67
N PRO A 406 11.55 20.54 -5.28
CA PRO A 406 12.21 20.68 -6.56
C PRO A 406 11.20 20.81 -7.70
N ARG A 407 11.63 21.43 -8.80
CA ARG A 407 10.89 21.38 -10.07
C ARG A 407 11.05 19.98 -10.65
N LEU A 408 9.94 19.26 -10.82
CA LEU A 408 9.92 17.91 -11.37
C LEU A 408 9.68 17.96 -12.88
N ASP A 409 10.55 17.34 -13.67
CA ASP A 409 10.34 17.15 -15.11
C ASP A 409 9.40 15.96 -15.40
N GLU A 410 8.88 15.91 -16.63
CA GLU A 410 7.93 14.87 -17.07
C GLU A 410 8.58 13.48 -17.09
N GLU A 411 9.88 13.40 -17.37
CA GLU A 411 10.61 12.12 -17.43
C GLU A 411 10.71 11.48 -16.04
N THR A 412 11.14 12.26 -15.04
CA THR A 412 11.25 11.83 -13.64
C THR A 412 9.87 11.53 -13.06
N SER A 413 8.85 12.35 -13.34
CA SER A 413 7.47 12.07 -12.93
C SER A 413 6.96 10.78 -13.56
N GLY A 414 7.21 10.58 -14.86
CA GLY A 414 6.80 9.37 -15.58
C GLY A 414 7.51 8.11 -15.08
N ALA A 415 8.81 8.21 -14.77
CA ALA A 415 9.59 7.14 -14.16
C ALA A 415 9.07 6.81 -12.74
N ALA A 416 8.76 7.82 -11.92
CA ALA A 416 8.16 7.62 -10.60
C ALA A 416 6.78 6.95 -10.69
N TYR A 417 5.96 7.35 -11.66
CA TYR A 417 4.63 6.74 -11.89
C TYR A 417 4.79 5.28 -12.31
N THR A 418 5.76 4.97 -13.17
CA THR A 418 6.05 3.60 -13.60
C THR A 418 6.57 2.76 -12.44
N ALA A 419 7.49 3.28 -11.63
CA ALA A 419 7.98 2.63 -10.42
C ALA A 419 6.82 2.32 -9.45
N LEU A 420 5.89 3.26 -9.29
CA LEU A 420 4.78 3.14 -8.34
C LEU A 420 3.71 2.15 -8.81
N THR A 421 3.28 2.28 -10.06
CA THR A 421 2.08 1.62 -10.57
C THR A 421 2.39 0.41 -11.44
N GLY A 422 3.61 0.33 -11.98
CA GLY A 422 3.99 -0.62 -13.03
C GLY A 422 3.47 -0.28 -14.42
N GLU A 423 2.83 0.87 -14.58
CA GLU A 423 2.26 1.32 -15.86
C GLU A 423 3.16 2.37 -16.45
N ILE A 424 3.33 2.33 -17.77
CA ILE A 424 3.94 3.46 -18.46
C ILE A 424 2.87 4.56 -18.46
N PRO A 425 3.17 5.77 -17.97
CA PRO A 425 2.23 6.88 -18.06
C PRO A 425 1.86 7.02 -19.52
N VAL A 426 0.57 7.09 -19.82
CA VAL A 426 0.15 7.49 -21.16
C VAL A 426 0.69 8.90 -21.33
N THR A 427 1.81 9.02 -22.07
CA THR A 427 2.27 10.30 -22.54
C THR A 427 1.12 10.83 -23.37
N LYS A 428 0.39 11.80 -22.82
CA LYS A 428 -0.41 12.68 -23.68
C LYS A 428 0.59 13.12 -24.75
N PRO A 429 0.32 12.91 -26.05
CA PRO A 429 1.23 13.38 -27.08
C PRO A 429 1.53 14.84 -26.73
N LYS A 430 2.82 15.12 -26.49
CA LYS A 430 3.30 16.49 -26.31
C LYS A 430 2.65 17.28 -27.44
N PRO A 431 1.85 18.33 -27.19
CA PRO A 431 1.15 19.00 -28.26
C PRO A 431 2.22 19.33 -29.30
N ALA A 432 2.16 18.69 -30.48
CA ALA A 432 3.03 19.05 -31.59
C ALA A 432 2.91 20.56 -31.69
N GLU A 433 4.04 21.28 -31.61
CA GLU A 433 4.05 22.75 -31.50
C GLU A 433 3.01 23.30 -32.45
N LEU A 434 1.91 23.79 -31.88
CA LEU A 434 0.79 24.23 -32.69
C LEU A 434 1.33 25.34 -33.59
N SER A 435 1.03 25.24 -34.87
CA SER A 435 1.36 26.33 -35.79
C SER A 435 0.73 27.63 -35.27
N ASP A 436 1.29 28.80 -35.62
CA ASP A 436 0.67 30.07 -35.23
C ASP A 436 -0.79 30.18 -35.71
N ARG A 437 -1.11 29.53 -36.84
CA ARG A 437 -2.47 29.41 -37.36
C ARG A 437 -3.34 28.59 -36.41
N ASP A 438 -2.90 27.42 -36.00
CA ASP A 438 -3.65 26.54 -35.10
C ASP A 438 -3.83 27.17 -33.70
N ARG A 439 -2.84 27.92 -33.19
CA ARG A 439 -3.00 28.66 -31.92
C ARG A 439 -4.10 29.71 -31.99
N ARG A 440 -4.20 30.46 -33.11
CA ARG A 440 -5.29 31.42 -33.32
C ARG A 440 -6.64 30.74 -33.44
N VAL A 441 -6.71 29.60 -34.14
CA VAL A 441 -7.96 28.83 -34.27
C VAL A 441 -8.37 28.25 -32.93
N LEU A 442 -7.44 27.70 -32.14
CA LEU A 442 -7.73 27.16 -30.82
C LEU A 442 -8.26 28.24 -29.88
N ALA A 443 -7.64 29.43 -29.85
CA ALA A 443 -8.12 30.56 -29.05
C ALA A 443 -9.55 30.98 -29.45
N LEU A 444 -9.88 30.94 -30.76
CA LEU A 444 -11.24 31.20 -31.23
C LEU A 444 -12.22 30.11 -30.78
N VAL A 445 -11.81 28.84 -30.81
CA VAL A 445 -12.64 27.72 -30.34
C VAL A 445 -12.89 27.85 -28.84
N GLU A 446 -11.86 28.13 -28.03
CA GLU A 446 -11.98 28.40 -26.59
C GLU A 446 -12.92 29.56 -26.31
N GLN A 447 -12.76 30.68 -27.03
CA GLN A 447 -13.64 31.83 -26.92
C GLN A 447 -15.11 31.45 -27.19
N ARG A 448 -15.38 30.69 -28.26
CA ARG A 448 -16.74 30.28 -28.61
C ARG A 448 -17.34 29.29 -27.61
N LEU A 449 -16.54 28.34 -27.10
CA LEU A 449 -16.98 27.42 -26.04
C LEU A 449 -17.31 28.17 -24.74
N SER A 450 -16.52 29.19 -24.40
CA SER A 450 -16.77 30.09 -23.29
C SER A 450 -18.05 30.92 -23.48
N GLU A 451 -18.26 31.50 -24.66
CA GLU A 451 -19.49 32.25 -25.00
C GLU A 451 -20.74 31.37 -24.99
N LEU A 452 -20.61 30.10 -25.39
CA LEU A 452 -21.65 29.08 -25.25
C LEU A 452 -21.92 28.71 -23.79
N GLY A 453 -20.97 29.02 -22.89
CA GLY A 453 -20.94 28.62 -21.48
C GLY A 453 -20.94 27.12 -21.30
N ALA A 454 -20.18 26.42 -22.15
CA ALA A 454 -19.80 25.04 -21.90
C ALA A 454 -18.82 25.00 -20.73
N VAL A 455 -19.15 24.25 -19.67
CA VAL A 455 -18.26 24.04 -18.53
C VAL A 455 -17.09 23.17 -18.94
N SER A 456 -15.95 23.35 -18.27
CA SER A 456 -14.74 22.57 -18.54
C SER A 456 -15.00 21.08 -18.49
N GLU A 457 -15.96 20.57 -17.72
CA GLU A 457 -16.24 19.14 -17.60
C GLU A 457 -16.90 18.55 -18.85
N ALA A 458 -17.51 19.38 -19.71
CA ALA A 458 -18.22 18.94 -20.91
C ALA A 458 -17.29 18.64 -22.08
N TYR A 459 -16.08 19.22 -22.08
CA TYR A 459 -15.13 19.10 -23.18
C TYR A 459 -13.67 19.05 -22.72
N ARG A 460 -12.81 18.55 -23.60
CA ARG A 460 -11.35 18.66 -23.45
C ARG A 460 -10.76 19.15 -24.75
N LEU A 461 -9.82 20.08 -24.68
CA LEU A 461 -9.02 20.51 -25.81
C LEU A 461 -7.61 19.95 -25.65
N LEU A 462 -7.05 19.50 -26.77
CA LEU A 462 -5.72 18.91 -26.87
C LEU A 462 -5.46 17.72 -25.93
N SER A 463 -6.52 17.11 -25.39
CA SER A 463 -6.42 16.00 -24.44
C SER A 463 -7.70 15.18 -24.38
N ALA A 464 -7.58 13.93 -23.95
CA ALA A 464 -8.68 13.02 -23.71
C ALA A 464 -9.07 12.97 -22.22
N ALA A 465 -10.36 12.89 -21.93
CA ALA A 465 -10.90 12.55 -20.61
C ALA A 465 -12.25 11.84 -20.74
N GLU A 466 -12.53 10.90 -19.85
CA GLU A 466 -13.84 10.26 -19.78
C GLU A 466 -14.93 11.26 -19.36
N GLY A 467 -16.13 11.09 -19.93
CA GLY A 467 -17.28 11.94 -19.63
C GLY A 467 -17.28 13.32 -20.30
N ALA A 468 -16.32 13.58 -21.18
CA ALA A 468 -16.20 14.83 -21.93
C ALA A 468 -16.03 14.56 -23.43
N LEU A 469 -16.52 15.47 -24.27
CA LEU A 469 -16.25 15.46 -25.70
C LEU A 469 -14.85 16.04 -25.95
N CYS A 470 -13.93 15.24 -26.46
CA CYS A 470 -12.51 15.57 -26.51
C CYS A 470 -12.10 15.92 -27.93
N LEU A 471 -11.54 17.13 -28.13
CA LEU A 471 -10.83 17.51 -29.35
C LEU A 471 -9.33 17.32 -29.12
N GLU A 472 -8.69 16.49 -29.92
CA GLU A 472 -7.28 16.15 -29.77
C GLU A 472 -6.60 15.91 -31.13
N ARG A 473 -5.26 15.91 -31.15
CA ARG A 473 -4.48 15.56 -32.33
C ARG A 473 -4.08 14.09 -32.26
N ILE A 474 -4.41 13.33 -33.30
CA ILE A 474 -4.06 11.92 -33.46
C ILE A 474 -3.25 11.79 -34.75
N GLU A 475 -1.97 11.43 -34.63
CA GLU A 475 -1.03 11.36 -35.76
C GLU A 475 -1.05 12.68 -36.57
N ASP A 476 -1.43 12.61 -37.85
CA ASP A 476 -1.50 13.75 -38.77
C ASP A 476 -2.91 14.37 -38.90
N ALA A 477 -3.85 14.00 -38.02
CA ALA A 477 -5.23 14.46 -38.06
C ALA A 477 -5.71 15.02 -36.72
N TRP A 478 -6.82 15.76 -36.78
CA TRP A 478 -7.60 16.19 -35.62
C TRP A 478 -8.75 15.23 -35.40
N GLN A 479 -9.07 14.93 -34.14
CA GLN A 479 -10.16 14.05 -33.77
C GLN A 479 -11.07 14.73 -32.76
N VAL A 480 -12.39 14.52 -32.89
CA VAL A 480 -13.37 14.76 -31.83
C VAL A 480 -14.01 13.42 -31.44
N ALA A 481 -13.91 13.02 -30.18
CA ALA A 481 -14.42 11.74 -29.68
C ALA A 481 -14.84 11.80 -28.21
N ASP A 482 -15.76 10.90 -27.82
CA ASP A 482 -16.02 10.58 -26.41
C ASP A 482 -15.07 9.49 -25.92
N TYR A 483 -14.92 9.32 -24.60
CA TYR A 483 -14.03 8.30 -24.04
C TYR A 483 -14.72 7.44 -22.98
N GLU A 484 -14.52 6.12 -23.08
CA GLU A 484 -14.98 5.12 -22.11
C GLU A 484 -13.90 4.07 -21.88
N ARG A 485 -13.49 3.87 -20.62
CA ARG A 485 -12.38 2.98 -20.20
C ARG A 485 -11.11 3.24 -20.99
N GLY A 486 -10.79 4.52 -21.19
CA GLY A 486 -9.63 4.98 -21.97
C GLY A 486 -9.67 4.71 -23.47
N LYS A 487 -10.81 4.24 -24.03
CA LYS A 487 -10.98 4.04 -25.48
C LYS A 487 -11.90 5.10 -26.09
N ALA A 488 -11.52 5.62 -27.25
CA ALA A 488 -12.33 6.56 -28.01
C ALA A 488 -13.62 5.89 -28.53
N ARG A 489 -14.74 6.57 -28.35
CA ARG A 489 -16.08 6.20 -28.79
C ARG A 489 -16.56 7.22 -29.84
N ASN A 490 -17.08 6.72 -30.96
CA ASN A 490 -17.52 7.53 -32.11
C ASN A 490 -16.50 8.58 -32.58
N PRO A 491 -15.25 8.18 -32.91
CA PRO A 491 -14.24 9.14 -33.33
C PRO A 491 -14.57 9.78 -34.69
N HIS A 492 -14.62 11.10 -34.74
CA HIS A 492 -14.72 11.87 -35.98
C HIS A 492 -13.37 12.53 -36.28
N ARG A 493 -12.81 12.27 -37.46
CA ARG A 493 -11.49 12.75 -37.87
C ARG A 493 -11.59 13.89 -38.90
N PHE A 494 -10.68 14.85 -38.78
CA PHE A 494 -10.62 16.07 -39.56
C PHE A 494 -9.18 16.36 -39.98
N GLY A 495 -9.00 16.97 -41.15
CA GLY A 495 -7.68 17.41 -41.62
C GLY A 495 -7.22 18.73 -40.97
N GLU A 496 -8.16 19.61 -40.61
CA GLU A 496 -7.87 20.93 -40.02
C GLU A 496 -8.49 21.09 -38.61
N LEU A 497 -7.79 21.83 -37.74
CA LEU A 497 -8.27 22.17 -36.39
C LEU A 497 -9.58 22.96 -36.42
N ARG A 498 -9.76 23.80 -37.44
CA ARG A 498 -10.96 24.63 -37.59
C ARG A 498 -12.22 23.77 -37.74
N ASP A 499 -12.14 22.71 -38.54
CA ASP A 499 -13.28 21.83 -38.82
C ASP A 499 -13.60 20.98 -37.58
N ALA A 500 -12.57 20.46 -36.92
CA ALA A 500 -12.73 19.76 -35.64
C ALA A 500 -13.34 20.67 -34.57
N GLY A 501 -12.88 21.93 -34.48
CA GLY A 501 -13.42 22.93 -33.56
C GLY A 501 -14.88 23.27 -33.84
N ALA A 502 -15.24 23.47 -35.12
CA ALA A 502 -16.62 23.72 -35.53
C ALA A 502 -17.53 22.53 -35.21
N TYR A 503 -17.05 21.30 -35.42
CA TYR A 503 -17.77 20.08 -35.06
C TYR A 503 -17.98 19.96 -33.55
N LEU A 504 -16.94 20.19 -32.74
CA LEU A 504 -17.03 20.18 -31.27
C LEU A 504 -18.08 21.20 -30.78
N ILE A 505 -17.97 22.44 -31.24
CA ILE A 505 -18.88 23.54 -30.90
C ILE A 505 -20.32 23.18 -31.31
N GLY A 506 -20.52 22.73 -32.56
CA GLY A 506 -21.83 22.34 -33.06
C GLY A 506 -22.46 21.20 -32.28
N THR A 507 -21.66 20.20 -31.90
CA THR A 507 -22.12 19.05 -31.09
C THR A 507 -22.54 19.52 -29.70
N LEU A 508 -21.76 20.39 -29.06
CA LEU A 508 -22.12 20.96 -27.76
C LEU A 508 -23.36 21.85 -27.85
N VAL A 509 -23.54 22.61 -28.95
CA VAL A 509 -24.75 23.43 -29.24
C VAL A 509 -26.01 22.59 -29.45
N MET A 510 -25.88 21.31 -29.80
CA MET A 510 -27.02 20.39 -29.89
C MET A 510 -27.21 19.55 -28.62
N ALA A 511 -26.21 19.49 -27.73
CA ALA A 511 -26.29 18.72 -26.49
C ALA A 511 -27.30 19.34 -25.50
N PRO A 512 -28.04 18.51 -24.72
CA PRO A 512 -28.89 18.95 -23.62
C PRO A 512 -28.16 19.91 -22.68
N SER A 513 -28.85 20.94 -22.17
CA SER A 513 -28.27 21.98 -21.29
C SER A 513 -27.59 21.43 -20.03
N SER A 514 -28.02 20.25 -19.56
CA SER A 514 -27.40 19.50 -18.45
C SER A 514 -25.97 19.00 -18.73
N LEU A 515 -25.60 18.83 -20.01
CA LEU A 515 -24.24 18.46 -20.43
C LEU A 515 -23.35 19.68 -20.62
N ARG A 516 -23.91 20.88 -20.87
CA ARG A 516 -23.13 22.13 -20.97
C ARG A 516 -22.80 22.77 -19.63
N ALA A 517 -23.56 22.49 -18.59
CA ALA A 517 -23.48 23.19 -17.30
C ALA A 517 -23.01 22.31 -16.11
N GLY A 518 -22.79 21.01 -16.31
CA GLY A 518 -22.42 20.10 -15.23
C GLY A 518 -23.59 19.81 -14.28
N GLY A 519 -24.21 18.62 -14.42
CA GLY A 519 -25.23 18.12 -13.49
C GLY A 519 -26.65 18.68 -13.71
N ARG A 520 -27.65 18.01 -13.12
CA ARG A 520 -29.06 18.46 -13.14
C ARG A 520 -29.21 19.71 -12.26
N ASP A 521 -29.83 20.77 -12.77
CA ASP A 521 -30.23 21.97 -12.01
C ASP A 521 -31.32 21.56 -11.00
N LEU A 522 -30.90 21.07 -9.84
CA LEU A 522 -31.79 20.67 -8.75
C LEU A 522 -31.99 21.89 -7.85
N ASN A 523 -33.19 22.47 -7.86
CA ASN A 523 -33.61 23.54 -6.95
C ASN A 523 -33.80 23.04 -5.49
N THR A 524 -32.82 22.32 -4.95
CA THR A 524 -32.76 21.94 -3.54
C THR A 524 -32.08 23.04 -2.73
N ALA A 525 -32.47 23.22 -1.47
CA ALA A 525 -31.92 24.27 -0.60
C ALA A 525 -30.38 24.22 -0.49
N ARG A 526 -29.79 23.02 -0.49
CA ARG A 526 -28.34 22.82 -0.47
C ARG A 526 -27.67 23.31 -1.75
N ALA A 527 -28.17 22.91 -2.91
CA ALA A 527 -27.61 23.31 -4.21
C ALA A 527 -27.74 24.82 -4.49
N LEU A 528 -28.75 25.49 -3.92
CA LEU A 528 -28.93 26.94 -4.05
C LEU A 528 -27.94 27.73 -3.17
N ASN A 529 -27.59 27.21 -1.99
CA ASN A 529 -26.62 27.82 -1.07
C ASN A 529 -25.17 27.69 -1.56
N ASP A 530 -24.88 26.73 -2.43
CA ASP A 530 -23.52 26.47 -2.93
C ASP A 530 -23.09 27.44 -4.05
N TRP A 531 -23.99 28.30 -4.56
CA TRP A 531 -23.62 29.31 -5.57
C TRP A 531 -22.79 30.44 -4.93
N PRO A 532 -21.66 30.83 -5.56
CA PRO A 532 -20.73 31.81 -5.00
C PRO A 532 -21.26 33.26 -5.02
N VAL A 533 -22.37 33.52 -5.70
CA VAL A 533 -23.07 34.81 -5.71
C VAL A 533 -24.52 34.58 -5.32
N GLN A 534 -24.95 35.23 -4.24
CA GLN A 534 -26.30 35.09 -3.67
C GLN A 534 -27.13 36.36 -3.89
N PRO A 535 -28.46 36.27 -4.00
CA PRO A 535 -29.33 37.43 -4.13
C PRO A 535 -29.30 38.23 -2.83
N LEU A 536 -29.15 39.55 -2.95
CA LEU A 536 -29.24 40.45 -1.79
C LEU A 536 -30.66 40.58 -1.28
N ALA A 537 -30.81 41.17 -0.09
CA ALA A 537 -32.10 41.35 0.55
C ALA A 537 -33.10 42.07 -0.38
N GLY A 538 -34.27 41.46 -0.57
CA GLY A 538 -35.31 41.99 -1.46
C GLY A 538 -35.18 41.55 -2.93
N GLU A 539 -34.11 40.87 -3.33
CA GLU A 539 -34.02 40.30 -4.69
C GLU A 539 -34.78 38.98 -4.83
N PRO A 540 -35.25 38.65 -6.04
CA PRO A 540 -35.84 37.35 -6.34
C PRO A 540 -34.88 36.19 -5.99
N PRO A 541 -35.37 35.09 -5.39
CA PRO A 541 -34.53 33.94 -5.07
C PRO A 541 -34.01 33.23 -6.32
N LEU A 542 -32.88 32.54 -6.18
CA LEU A 542 -32.22 31.80 -7.29
C LEU A 542 -33.10 30.70 -7.92
N THR A 543 -34.17 30.28 -7.25
CA THR A 543 -35.18 29.36 -7.82
C THR A 543 -35.88 29.93 -9.04
N LEU A 544 -35.88 31.26 -9.20
CA LEU A 544 -36.48 31.95 -10.34
C LEU A 544 -35.53 32.13 -11.53
N LEU A 545 -34.33 31.55 -11.44
CA LEU A 545 -33.38 31.48 -12.54
C LEU A 545 -33.13 30.03 -12.94
N THR A 546 -33.24 29.76 -14.24
CA THR A 546 -32.85 28.48 -14.85
C THR A 546 -31.55 28.62 -15.64
N GLY A 547 -30.82 27.53 -15.81
CA GLY A 547 -29.56 27.55 -16.57
C GLY A 547 -28.48 28.40 -15.88
N LYS A 548 -28.47 28.38 -14.54
CA LYS A 548 -27.55 29.15 -13.71
C LYS A 548 -26.10 28.76 -14.01
N ARG A 549 -25.24 29.75 -14.26
CA ARG A 549 -23.81 29.56 -14.53
C ARG A 549 -23.00 30.79 -14.16
N ILE A 550 -21.71 30.63 -13.87
CA ILE A 550 -20.81 31.75 -13.63
C ILE A 550 -20.21 32.21 -14.96
N VAL A 551 -20.29 33.51 -15.24
CA VAL A 551 -19.70 34.14 -16.43
C VAL A 551 -18.87 35.36 -16.02
N VAL A 552 -17.96 35.79 -16.89
CA VAL A 552 -17.23 37.06 -16.74
C VAL A 552 -17.82 38.06 -17.73
N LEU A 553 -18.33 39.18 -17.22
CA LEU A 553 -18.75 40.30 -18.04
C LEU A 553 -17.52 41.16 -18.35
N MET A 554 -17.24 41.32 -19.64
CA MET A 554 -16.10 42.11 -20.11
C MET A 554 -16.41 43.62 -20.07
N PRO A 555 -15.38 44.49 -19.96
CA PRO A 555 -15.54 45.93 -20.09
C PRO A 555 -16.32 46.33 -21.33
N GLY A 556 -17.21 47.31 -21.21
CA GLY A 556 -18.09 47.77 -22.28
C GLY A 556 -19.45 47.07 -22.35
N LYS A 557 -19.66 45.95 -21.68
CA LYS A 557 -20.98 45.30 -21.59
C LYS A 557 -21.96 46.20 -20.84
N GLU A 558 -23.16 46.35 -21.40
CA GLU A 558 -24.25 47.12 -20.77
C GLU A 558 -25.27 46.19 -20.11
N ILE A 559 -25.70 46.61 -18.93
CA ILE A 559 -26.70 45.94 -18.08
C ILE A 559 -27.69 46.96 -17.57
N GLU A 560 -28.89 46.50 -17.24
CA GLU A 560 -30.00 47.35 -16.78
C GLU A 560 -30.63 46.81 -15.50
N ARG A 561 -31.21 47.70 -14.70
CA ARG A 561 -31.85 47.35 -13.44
C ARG A 561 -33.14 48.12 -13.23
N TYR A 562 -34.14 47.40 -12.73
CA TYR A 562 -35.38 47.92 -12.17
C TYR A 562 -35.37 47.65 -10.65
N GLY A 563 -34.91 48.63 -9.88
CA GLY A 563 -34.69 48.46 -8.44
C GLY A 563 -33.65 49.41 -7.85
N ALA A 564 -33.69 49.59 -6.53
CA ALA A 564 -32.73 50.42 -5.77
C ALA A 564 -31.25 49.98 -5.98
N PRO A 565 -30.26 50.88 -5.94
CA PRO A 565 -28.83 50.54 -6.08
C PRO A 565 -28.26 49.60 -5.01
N THR A 566 -28.97 49.38 -3.91
CA THR A 566 -28.63 48.49 -2.80
C THR A 566 -28.76 46.99 -3.13
N GLY A 567 -29.37 46.64 -4.26
CA GLY A 567 -29.49 45.24 -4.71
C GLY A 567 -28.51 44.89 -5.81
N ASN A 568 -28.44 43.60 -6.17
CA ASN A 568 -27.41 43.05 -7.06
C ASN A 568 -27.96 42.34 -8.31
N LEU A 569 -29.27 42.30 -8.52
CA LEU A 569 -29.87 41.73 -9.74
C LEU A 569 -29.91 42.76 -10.87
N THR A 570 -29.41 42.37 -12.03
CA THR A 570 -29.45 43.17 -13.26
C THR A 570 -29.85 42.27 -14.43
N PHE A 571 -30.19 42.87 -15.56
CA PHE A 571 -30.51 42.18 -16.80
C PHE A 571 -29.62 42.68 -17.92
N ALA A 572 -29.49 41.92 -19.00
CA ALA A 572 -28.85 42.42 -20.22
C ALA A 572 -29.59 43.68 -20.70
N ALA A 573 -28.85 44.73 -21.06
CA ALA A 573 -29.46 45.95 -21.58
C ALA A 573 -30.39 45.65 -22.78
N GLY A 574 -31.57 46.27 -22.79
CA GLY A 574 -32.60 46.06 -23.80
C GLY A 574 -33.49 44.83 -23.58
N THR A 575 -33.48 44.23 -22.38
CA THR A 575 -34.43 43.16 -22.02
C THR A 575 -35.79 43.80 -21.78
N GLU A 576 -36.85 43.28 -22.41
CA GLU A 576 -38.21 43.76 -22.14
C GLU A 576 -38.62 43.46 -20.69
N PHE A 577 -39.36 44.36 -20.05
CA PHE A 577 -39.73 44.21 -18.64
C PHE A 577 -40.44 42.87 -18.34
N GLY A 578 -41.33 42.42 -19.25
CA GLY A 578 -42.00 41.12 -19.09
C GLY A 578 -41.07 39.91 -19.23
N ALA A 579 -39.93 40.06 -19.89
CA ALA A 579 -38.91 39.02 -19.93
C ALA A 579 -38.08 38.94 -18.64
N MET A 580 -38.16 39.94 -17.75
CA MET A 580 -37.41 39.97 -16.48
C MET A 580 -38.07 39.21 -15.33
N SER A 581 -39.36 38.86 -15.46
CA SER A 581 -40.15 38.20 -14.41
C SER A 581 -40.15 38.91 -13.04
N LEU A 582 -40.04 40.24 -13.07
CA LEU A 582 -40.16 41.10 -11.89
C LEU A 582 -41.64 41.44 -11.61
N ARG A 583 -41.94 41.81 -10.37
CA ARG A 583 -43.29 42.30 -10.02
C ARG A 583 -43.57 43.64 -10.68
N ALA A 584 -44.82 43.90 -11.04
CA ALA A 584 -45.22 45.11 -11.77
C ALA A 584 -44.81 46.42 -11.09
N GLU A 585 -44.73 46.47 -9.75
CA GLU A 585 -44.33 47.68 -9.03
C GLU A 585 -42.87 48.09 -9.32
N ARG A 586 -42.01 47.12 -9.64
CA ARG A 586 -40.59 47.36 -10.00
C ARG A 586 -40.44 48.19 -11.27
N PHE A 587 -41.46 48.23 -12.13
CA PHE A 587 -41.42 48.99 -13.38
C PHE A 587 -41.11 50.46 -13.14
N ASN A 588 -41.61 51.03 -12.04
CA ASN A 588 -41.40 52.44 -11.68
C ASN A 588 -40.02 52.72 -11.04
N GLU A 589 -39.19 51.70 -10.83
CA GLU A 589 -37.88 51.81 -10.17
C GLU A 589 -36.68 51.78 -11.15
N GLY A 590 -36.96 51.88 -12.46
CA GLY A 590 -35.97 51.84 -13.54
C GLY A 590 -36.54 52.29 -14.89
N PRO A 591 -35.85 51.99 -16.01
CA PRO A 591 -34.56 51.34 -16.08
C PRO A 591 -33.42 52.27 -15.66
N ARG A 592 -32.49 51.75 -14.86
CA ARG A 592 -31.17 52.36 -14.67
C ARG A 592 -30.16 51.53 -15.45
N CYS A 593 -29.42 52.17 -16.34
CA CYS A 593 -28.45 51.51 -17.21
C CYS A 593 -27.03 51.70 -16.67
N TYR A 594 -26.22 50.65 -16.79
CA TYR A 594 -24.84 50.63 -16.33
C TYR A 594 -23.95 49.98 -17.38
N ARG A 595 -22.71 50.45 -17.45
CA ARG A 595 -21.65 49.84 -18.26
C ARG A 595 -20.59 49.21 -17.36
N ILE A 596 -20.20 47.99 -17.69
CA ILE A 596 -19.10 47.28 -17.04
C ILE A 596 -17.79 48.00 -17.38
N ALA A 597 -17.04 48.42 -16.37
CA ALA A 597 -15.79 49.18 -16.55
C ALA A 597 -14.53 48.30 -16.48
N ARG A 598 -14.60 47.17 -15.76
CA ARG A 598 -13.58 46.13 -15.65
C ARG A 598 -14.24 44.76 -15.61
N GLU A 599 -13.47 43.71 -15.90
CA GLU A 599 -13.96 42.33 -15.89
C GLU A 599 -14.68 41.99 -14.57
N LEU A 600 -15.94 41.56 -14.67
CA LEU A 600 -16.78 41.28 -13.51
C LEU A 600 -17.34 39.86 -13.57
N ARG A 601 -16.95 39.02 -12.62
CA ARG A 601 -17.45 37.64 -12.50
C ARG A 601 -18.83 37.65 -11.83
N VAL A 602 -19.86 37.17 -12.53
CA VAL A 602 -21.26 37.23 -12.12
C VAL A 602 -21.92 35.85 -12.23
N LEU A 603 -23.01 35.64 -11.48
CA LEU A 603 -23.93 34.54 -11.74
C LEU A 603 -24.94 34.99 -12.80
N THR A 604 -25.14 34.20 -13.85
CA THR A 604 -26.15 34.46 -14.86
C THR A 604 -27.13 33.30 -14.94
N GLY A 605 -28.36 33.60 -15.36
CA GLY A 605 -29.39 32.62 -15.64
C GLY A 605 -30.53 33.25 -16.45
N GLN A 606 -31.43 32.43 -16.96
CA GLN A 606 -32.66 32.90 -17.58
C GLN A 606 -33.76 33.03 -16.55
N ALA A 607 -34.47 34.15 -16.55
CA ALA A 607 -35.65 34.34 -15.73
C ALA A 607 -36.74 33.33 -16.13
N VAL A 608 -37.27 32.59 -15.15
CA VAL A 608 -38.41 31.68 -15.40
C VAL A 608 -39.72 32.48 -15.39
N PRO A 609 -40.81 32.00 -16.02
CA PRO A 609 -42.11 32.66 -15.94
C PRO A 609 -42.58 32.80 -14.48
N TRP A 610 -42.93 34.02 -14.05
CA TRP A 610 -43.33 34.31 -12.67
C TRP A 610 -44.15 35.62 -12.61
N HIS A 611 -45.13 35.71 -11.70
CA HIS A 611 -46.03 36.87 -11.56
C HIS A 611 -46.71 37.34 -12.87
N GLU A 612 -47.28 36.42 -13.64
CA GLU A 612 -47.97 36.69 -14.92
C GLU A 612 -47.05 37.29 -16.01
N GLN A 613 -45.73 37.27 -15.80
CA GLN A 613 -44.74 37.67 -16.79
C GLN A 613 -44.16 36.44 -17.49
N PRO A 614 -43.92 36.51 -18.82
CA PRO A 614 -43.45 35.38 -19.61
C PRO A 614 -42.02 34.94 -19.29
N GLY A 615 -41.18 35.82 -18.72
CA GLY A 615 -39.77 35.52 -18.44
C GLY A 615 -38.94 35.32 -19.71
N GLY A 616 -37.79 34.66 -19.56
CA GLY A 616 -36.85 34.36 -20.65
C GLY A 616 -35.71 35.37 -20.82
N GLY A 617 -35.73 36.49 -20.09
CA GLY A 617 -34.67 37.48 -20.06
C GLY A 617 -33.39 36.96 -19.40
N THR A 618 -32.24 37.46 -19.84
CA THR A 618 -30.94 37.10 -19.27
C THR A 618 -30.66 37.96 -18.05
N ALA A 619 -30.68 37.33 -16.87
CA ALA A 619 -30.34 37.95 -15.61
C ALA A 619 -28.82 37.83 -15.33
N TYR A 620 -28.27 38.84 -14.67
CA TYR A 620 -26.94 38.88 -14.09
C TYR A 620 -27.04 39.29 -12.64
N LEU A 621 -26.62 38.41 -11.75
CA LEU A 621 -26.51 38.65 -10.32
C LEU A 621 -25.05 39.00 -9.99
N LEU A 622 -24.83 40.22 -9.53
CA LEU A 622 -23.51 40.75 -9.25
C LEU A 622 -23.01 40.31 -7.86
N PRO A 623 -21.69 40.19 -7.62
CA PRO A 623 -21.15 39.76 -6.32
C PRO A 623 -21.46 40.66 -5.12
N LYS A 624 -21.85 41.92 -5.39
CA LYS A 624 -22.10 42.99 -4.40
C LYS A 624 -23.24 43.88 -4.91
N ALA A 625 -23.71 44.81 -4.09
CA ALA A 625 -24.71 45.78 -4.49
C ALA A 625 -24.21 46.66 -5.66
N VAL A 626 -25.12 47.15 -6.50
CA VAL A 626 -24.78 48.03 -7.62
C VAL A 626 -24.08 49.31 -7.14
N GLU A 627 -24.49 49.87 -6.01
CA GLU A 627 -23.84 51.04 -5.41
C GLU A 627 -22.38 50.80 -5.00
N GLU A 628 -22.05 49.59 -4.53
CA GLU A 628 -20.67 49.23 -4.18
C GLU A 628 -19.80 49.10 -5.43
N HIS A 629 -20.34 48.53 -6.51
CA HIS A 629 -19.66 48.44 -7.80
C HIS A 629 -19.49 49.80 -8.48
N LEU A 630 -20.40 50.75 -8.24
CA LEU A 630 -20.22 52.14 -8.66
C LEU A 630 -19.12 52.82 -7.83
N ALA A 631 -19.11 52.60 -6.52
CA ALA A 631 -18.13 53.19 -5.62
C ALA A 631 -16.72 52.67 -5.85
N ASP A 632 -16.55 51.38 -6.14
CA ASP A 632 -15.24 50.80 -6.43
C ASP A 632 -14.79 51.02 -7.89
N GLY A 633 -15.70 51.44 -8.78
CA GLY A 633 -15.43 51.72 -10.19
C GLY A 633 -15.54 50.50 -11.10
N SER A 634 -16.17 49.40 -10.66
CA SER A 634 -16.49 48.23 -11.51
C SER A 634 -17.64 48.49 -12.48
N LEU A 635 -18.54 49.41 -12.12
CA LEU A 635 -19.64 49.88 -12.95
C LEU A 635 -19.56 51.39 -13.18
N ILE A 636 -20.05 51.83 -14.34
CA ILE A 636 -20.27 53.23 -14.68
C ILE A 636 -21.77 53.40 -14.95
N ALA A 637 -22.42 54.35 -14.27
CA ALA A 637 -23.81 54.69 -14.54
C ALA A 637 -23.92 55.40 -15.91
N LEU A 638 -24.88 54.98 -16.72
CA LEU A 638 -25.22 55.61 -17.98
C LEU A 638 -26.39 56.57 -17.76
N SER A 639 -26.25 57.78 -18.29
CA SER A 639 -27.25 58.86 -18.22
C SER A 639 -28.45 58.59 -19.10
#